data_AF-A0A957QVF0-F1
#
_entry.id   AF-A0A957QVF0-F1
#
_cell.length_a   1.000
_cell.length_b   1.000
_cell.length_c   1.000
_cell.angle_alpha   90.00
_cell.angle_beta   90.00
_cell.angle_gamma   90.00
#
_symmetry.space_group_name_H-M   'P 1'
#
loop_
_entity.id
_entity.type
_entity.pdbx_description
1 polymer ?
#
loop_
_entity_poly.entity_id
_entity_poly.type
_entity_poly.pdbx_seq_one_letter_code
_entity_poly.pdbx_strand_id
1 'polypeptide(L)'
;DGQVVGVNYAGDRNVNQFFAIGYDEAVRVVEQLLAGNDVDSIGVNGRAILSDDGQLSGIWVSSVASGSQADAVGMEPGDIILSLESLPVGEDGTMSTYCEILRSHSADDVMAVEVLRLDTDEVLEGQLNGRQLEQSLSLADQTGGEEAPQQETGTDAETPAAAETYEEFVEVTDGQGIFTFNAPAEWTDVADGDWIYADNNVGSRFDISPDLANFFDNWGIPGAILRYSESLPQEMSVEDLVDAYTLEESCTKGERGSQGLGDFSVVYQRWNECSGTTTSGVMVVLVPTESQAYYVLIELYGGEQRDFNAWDTILDSLVVTPPNGAEPAPEPTTTTDSPLFDLVDTSELAYSYVALEDAAISALIPEEYGDIEYSEWTTSDGEALGYIVTAAPNIDDFRNTWTTPGVIVKSAIGLTEELDADEMLTDDSLAETCTFDDRYTYVHEAFDATYNVVYDVYNECDGTDTSYVLLMAQSDPIDQVIFADYLVVDDADVEAFNTFADSFYLDPDLASAPPADTGEGTTPGETGPVYTTVTDDSATISVRVPESWSDVVSEDWDLGDGPIGVSLSVAPDVQDFNDRWDTPGVFIGVSEDVAAAFTPDEVLDVFEFSDDCTYDSRYDYETDTLEGGYDMWLDCGSVEGSNFVVLAANPVGESSPIILLYTLLPTEEDRSVFGELVSTLGIAGAVESSQASEQEQLLSNPTATVAVDRLNVRSGPGTNFNRVGAVERGDALIVTGQVNNCGWLQIVTPDELEGWVSGSSQYVTLDARCADIPEVETPSAPAGGGTGSSQGGSSSGGQASSGNASQGCYLF
;
A
#
# COMPACT_ATOMS: atom_id res chain seq x y z
N ASP A 1 -39.13 -20.57 31.31
CA ASP A 1 -40.10 -19.78 32.11
C ASP A 1 -40.61 -18.50 31.45
N GLY A 2 -40.56 -18.37 30.11
CA GLY A 2 -41.02 -17.15 29.43
C GLY A 2 -40.18 -15.90 29.74
N GLN A 3 -38.96 -16.10 30.23
CA GLN A 3 -38.00 -15.04 30.50
C GLN A 3 -37.24 -14.73 29.21
N VAL A 4 -36.87 -13.46 29.03
CA VAL A 4 -35.97 -13.03 27.97
C VAL A 4 -34.57 -13.55 28.32
N VAL A 5 -33.96 -14.28 27.39
CA VAL A 5 -32.59 -14.82 27.56
C VAL A 5 -31.60 -14.21 26.57
N GLY A 6 -32.11 -13.46 25.59
CA GLY A 6 -31.32 -12.73 24.62
C GLY A 6 -32.19 -12.05 23.56
N VAL A 7 -31.56 -11.25 22.70
CA VAL A 7 -32.17 -10.53 21.59
C VAL A 7 -31.62 -11.12 20.29
N ASN A 8 -32.47 -11.74 19.48
CA ASN A 8 -32.05 -12.29 18.19
C ASN A 8 -31.64 -11.14 17.26
N TYR A 9 -30.47 -11.24 16.64
CA TYR A 9 -29.94 -10.17 15.80
C TYR A 9 -29.52 -10.63 14.40
N ALA A 10 -29.04 -11.86 14.25
CA ALA A 10 -28.61 -12.40 12.96
C ALA A 10 -28.93 -13.88 12.82
N GLY A 11 -28.88 -14.38 11.59
CA GLY A 11 -28.93 -15.81 11.34
C GLY A 11 -28.87 -16.16 9.86
N ASP A 12 -28.22 -17.28 9.58
CA ASP A 12 -28.15 -17.88 8.27
C ASP A 12 -29.09 -19.09 8.20
N ARG A 13 -30.11 -18.98 7.33
CA ARG A 13 -31.10 -20.03 7.13
C ARG A 13 -30.60 -21.19 6.28
N ASN A 14 -29.52 -21.01 5.51
CA ASN A 14 -28.92 -22.03 4.67
C ASN A 14 -28.20 -23.09 5.51
N VAL A 15 -27.51 -22.65 6.56
CA VAL A 15 -26.85 -23.53 7.56
C VAL A 15 -27.67 -23.73 8.84
N ASN A 16 -28.85 -23.10 8.94
CA ASN A 16 -29.75 -23.20 10.10
C ASN A 16 -29.09 -22.73 11.41
N GLN A 17 -28.27 -21.68 11.32
CA GLN A 17 -27.55 -21.07 12.43
C GLN A 17 -28.15 -19.70 12.75
N PHE A 18 -28.36 -19.40 14.02
CA PHE A 18 -28.98 -18.15 14.48
C PHE A 18 -28.23 -17.61 15.69
N PHE A 19 -28.07 -16.29 15.72
CA PHE A 19 -27.30 -15.57 16.72
C PHE A 19 -28.20 -14.65 17.53
N ALA A 20 -27.93 -14.58 18.84
CA ALA A 20 -28.64 -13.71 19.76
C ALA A 20 -27.65 -13.06 20.73
N ILE A 21 -27.85 -11.78 21.01
CA ILE A 21 -27.14 -11.06 22.06
C ILE A 21 -27.67 -11.57 23.39
N GLY A 22 -26.80 -12.06 24.27
CA GLY A 22 -27.19 -12.59 25.57
C GLY A 22 -27.90 -11.54 26.45
N TYR A 23 -28.81 -11.98 27.31
CA TYR A 23 -29.57 -11.08 28.20
C TYR A 23 -28.67 -10.16 29.04
N ASP A 24 -27.60 -10.68 29.62
CA ASP A 24 -26.70 -9.90 30.49
C ASP A 24 -26.00 -8.77 29.73
N GLU A 25 -25.68 -8.99 28.46
CA GLU A 25 -25.06 -7.99 27.58
C GLU A 25 -26.08 -6.94 27.14
N ALA A 26 -27.25 -7.40 26.69
CA ALA A 26 -28.33 -6.51 26.27
C ALA A 26 -28.83 -5.60 27.40
N VAL A 27 -28.90 -6.10 28.64
CA VAL A 27 -29.37 -5.29 29.78
C VAL A 27 -28.38 -4.19 30.15
N ARG A 28 -27.06 -4.44 30.06
CA ARG A 28 -26.05 -3.40 30.32
C ARG A 28 -26.20 -2.22 29.37
N VAL A 29 -26.35 -2.50 28.08
CA VAL A 29 -26.56 -1.46 27.07
C VAL A 29 -27.88 -0.73 27.29
N VAL A 30 -28.98 -1.46 27.52
CA VAL A 30 -30.31 -0.86 27.74
C VAL A 30 -30.33 0.02 29.00
N GLU A 31 -29.67 -0.38 30.08
CA GLU A 31 -29.59 0.42 31.30
C GLU A 31 -28.81 1.73 31.09
N GLN A 32 -27.74 1.72 30.29
CA GLN A 32 -26.99 2.92 29.92
C GLN A 32 -27.81 3.86 29.05
N LEU A 33 -28.47 3.34 28.01
CA LEU A 33 -29.36 4.12 27.15
C LEU A 33 -30.55 4.72 27.93
N LEU A 34 -31.11 3.98 28.90
CA LEU A 34 -32.16 4.49 29.79
C LEU A 34 -31.68 5.57 30.75
N ALA A 35 -30.40 5.55 31.13
CA ALA A 35 -29.76 6.60 31.92
C ALA A 35 -29.45 7.85 31.07
N GLY A 36 -29.62 7.79 29.75
CA GLY A 36 -29.30 8.86 28.82
C GLY A 36 -27.82 8.93 28.46
N ASN A 37 -27.07 7.85 28.70
CA ASN A 37 -25.69 7.71 28.26
C ASN A 37 -25.70 7.05 26.89
N ASP A 38 -25.14 7.73 25.89
CA ASP A 38 -24.83 7.10 24.61
C ASP A 38 -23.70 6.07 24.85
N VAL A 39 -23.83 4.89 24.24
CA VAL A 39 -22.79 3.84 24.28
C VAL A 39 -22.06 3.83 22.95
N ASP A 40 -20.77 3.49 22.97
CA ASP A 40 -19.88 3.45 21.79
C ASP A 40 -19.91 4.76 20.97
N SER A 41 -19.87 5.89 21.68
CA SER A 41 -19.96 7.22 21.07
C SER A 41 -19.04 8.23 21.75
N ILE A 42 -18.35 9.02 20.93
CA ILE A 42 -17.55 10.19 21.33
C ILE A 42 -18.37 11.50 21.30
N GLY A 43 -19.68 11.40 21.00
CA GLY A 43 -20.60 12.51 20.84
C GLY A 43 -20.48 13.26 19.51
N VAL A 44 -20.13 12.52 18.46
CA VAL A 44 -20.12 12.96 17.06
C VAL A 44 -21.29 12.34 16.32
N ASN A 45 -21.92 13.13 15.46
CA ASN A 45 -22.79 12.63 14.40
C ASN A 45 -21.99 12.62 13.09
N GLY A 46 -21.47 11.45 12.72
CA GLY A 46 -20.54 11.29 11.61
C GLY A 46 -21.15 10.48 10.46
N ARG A 47 -20.62 10.67 9.25
CA ARG A 47 -20.80 9.74 8.13
C ARG A 47 -19.45 9.47 7.49
N ALA A 48 -19.20 8.23 7.09
CA ALA A 48 -18.04 7.93 6.28
C ALA A 48 -18.14 8.65 4.92
N ILE A 49 -17.02 9.19 4.47
CA ILE A 49 -16.83 9.78 3.16
C ILE A 49 -15.57 9.17 2.54
N LEU A 50 -15.65 8.94 1.24
CA LEU A 50 -14.53 8.52 0.40
C LEU A 50 -14.66 9.34 -0.89
N SER A 51 -13.60 10.01 -1.31
CA SER A 51 -13.57 10.76 -2.57
C SER A 51 -13.48 9.82 -3.77
N ASP A 52 -13.96 10.28 -4.92
CA ASP A 52 -14.00 9.47 -6.16
C ASP A 52 -12.59 9.11 -6.69
N ASP A 53 -11.54 9.80 -6.23
CA ASP A 53 -10.13 9.55 -6.52
C ASP A 53 -9.40 8.77 -5.41
N GLY A 54 -10.11 8.38 -4.34
CA GLY A 54 -9.55 7.66 -3.18
C GLY A 54 -8.61 8.47 -2.29
N GLN A 55 -8.33 9.74 -2.62
CA GLN A 55 -7.34 10.55 -1.90
C GLN A 55 -7.82 11.15 -0.58
N LEU A 56 -9.13 11.22 -0.36
CA LEU A 56 -9.72 11.72 0.89
C LEU A 56 -10.75 10.73 1.42
N SER A 57 -10.36 10.00 2.46
CA SER A 57 -11.21 9.12 3.26
C SER A 57 -11.31 9.67 4.68
N GLY A 58 -12.45 9.44 5.34
CA GLY A 58 -12.65 9.94 6.70
C GLY A 58 -14.08 9.88 7.20
N ILE A 59 -14.28 10.28 8.46
CA ILE A 59 -15.62 10.46 9.04
C ILE A 59 -15.97 11.95 9.07
N TRP A 60 -16.87 12.38 8.20
CA TRP A 60 -17.37 13.75 8.17
C TRP A 60 -18.31 14.05 9.34
N VAL A 61 -17.92 15.01 10.18
CA VAL A 61 -18.60 15.43 11.40
C VAL A 61 -19.74 16.39 11.06
N SER A 62 -20.96 15.87 11.02
CA SER A 62 -22.16 16.68 10.77
C SER A 62 -22.54 17.56 11.97
N SER A 63 -22.28 17.08 13.19
CA SER A 63 -22.52 17.84 14.43
C SER A 63 -21.78 17.24 15.62
N VAL A 64 -21.43 18.09 16.58
CA VAL A 64 -20.80 17.73 17.86
C VAL A 64 -21.76 18.01 19.01
N ALA A 65 -21.93 17.03 19.91
CA ALA A 65 -22.81 17.15 21.07
C ALA A 65 -22.13 17.94 22.20
N SER A 66 -22.75 19.01 22.69
CA SER A 66 -22.16 19.83 23.76
C SER A 66 -21.90 19.04 25.05
N GLY A 67 -20.69 19.17 25.59
CA GLY A 67 -20.19 18.44 26.75
C GLY A 67 -19.75 17.01 26.45
N SER A 68 -19.69 16.59 25.18
CA SER A 68 -19.11 15.31 24.79
C SER A 68 -17.58 15.34 24.77
N GLN A 69 -16.99 14.17 24.51
CA GLN A 69 -15.53 14.04 24.36
C GLN A 69 -15.04 14.82 23.15
N ALA A 70 -15.78 14.76 22.04
CA ALA A 70 -15.51 15.54 20.85
C ALA A 70 -15.67 17.06 21.07
N ASP A 71 -16.63 17.51 21.89
CA ASP A 71 -16.74 18.93 22.27
C ASP A 71 -15.57 19.35 23.19
N ALA A 72 -15.13 18.47 24.09
CA ALA A 72 -14.04 18.74 25.02
C ALA A 72 -12.68 18.86 24.32
N VAL A 73 -12.44 18.06 23.27
CA VAL A 73 -11.23 18.12 22.45
C VAL A 73 -11.23 19.33 21.50
N GLY A 74 -12.38 19.98 21.27
CA GLY A 74 -12.49 21.15 20.39
C GLY A 74 -12.82 20.81 18.93
N MET A 75 -13.45 19.66 18.69
CA MET A 75 -13.96 19.27 17.38
C MET A 75 -15.17 20.13 17.01
N GLU A 76 -15.25 20.52 15.74
CA GLU A 76 -16.29 21.40 15.21
C GLU A 76 -17.14 20.69 14.15
N PRO A 77 -18.41 21.09 13.95
CA PRO A 77 -19.19 20.63 12.82
C PRO A 77 -18.55 21.06 11.49
N GLY A 78 -18.29 20.11 10.60
CA GLY A 78 -17.59 20.34 9.32
C GLY A 78 -16.23 19.67 9.25
N ASP A 79 -15.63 19.35 10.40
CA ASP A 79 -14.40 18.58 10.54
C ASP A 79 -14.54 17.18 9.88
N ILE A 80 -13.46 16.65 9.33
CA ILE A 80 -13.36 15.26 8.86
C ILE A 80 -12.37 14.55 9.77
N ILE A 81 -12.80 13.53 10.49
CA ILE A 81 -11.88 12.67 11.27
C ILE A 81 -11.13 11.80 10.27
N LEU A 82 -9.81 11.96 10.21
CA LEU A 82 -8.93 11.22 9.30
C LEU A 82 -8.47 9.90 9.95
N SER A 83 -8.11 9.95 11.23
CA SER A 83 -7.68 8.78 11.99
C SER A 83 -8.13 8.81 13.45
N LEU A 84 -8.22 7.62 14.05
CA LEU A 84 -8.39 7.40 15.50
C LEU A 84 -7.36 6.36 15.95
N GLU A 85 -6.67 6.59 17.07
CA GLU A 85 -5.54 5.74 17.49
C GLU A 85 -4.48 5.55 16.37
N SER A 86 -4.30 6.58 15.54
CA SER A 86 -3.44 6.55 14.34
C SER A 86 -3.85 5.53 13.27
N LEU A 87 -5.05 4.94 13.38
CA LEU A 87 -5.64 4.10 12.34
C LEU A 87 -6.55 4.96 11.44
N PRO A 88 -6.33 4.96 10.12
CA PRO A 88 -7.22 5.62 9.18
C PRO A 88 -8.66 5.12 9.30
N VAL A 89 -9.62 6.01 9.10
CA VAL A 89 -11.05 5.66 9.19
C VAL A 89 -11.77 6.03 7.90
N GLY A 90 -12.73 5.20 7.48
CA GLY A 90 -13.55 5.50 6.30
C GLY A 90 -12.94 5.14 4.95
N GLU A 91 -11.84 4.39 4.92
CA GLU A 91 -11.18 3.92 3.69
C GLU A 91 -12.07 3.04 2.82
N ASP A 92 -12.90 2.20 3.44
CA ASP A 92 -13.90 1.36 2.76
C ASP A 92 -15.20 2.12 2.45
N GLY A 93 -15.24 3.44 2.68
CA GLY A 93 -16.44 4.26 2.59
C GLY A 93 -17.49 3.96 3.67
N THR A 94 -17.14 3.16 4.68
CA THR A 94 -18.01 2.80 5.81
C THR A 94 -17.43 3.28 7.15
N MET A 95 -18.20 3.14 8.22
CA MET A 95 -17.73 3.48 9.58
C MET A 95 -17.19 2.25 10.33
N SER A 96 -16.79 1.18 9.62
CA SER A 96 -16.33 -0.09 10.18
C SER A 96 -15.20 0.11 11.18
N THR A 97 -14.03 0.59 10.73
CA THR A 97 -12.83 0.83 11.54
C THR A 97 -13.11 1.80 12.69
N TYR A 98 -13.79 2.92 12.41
CA TYR A 98 -14.21 3.88 13.43
C TYR A 98 -15.04 3.22 14.55
N CYS A 99 -16.02 2.38 14.20
CA CYS A 99 -16.86 1.71 15.18
C CYS A 99 -16.13 0.59 15.93
N GLU A 100 -15.16 -0.06 15.31
CA GLU A 100 -14.36 -1.11 15.93
C GLU A 100 -13.44 -0.53 17.01
N ILE A 101 -12.75 0.57 16.72
CA ILE A 101 -11.91 1.30 17.68
C ILE A 101 -12.76 1.75 18.87
N LEU A 102 -13.94 2.33 18.64
CA LEU A 102 -14.79 2.76 19.77
C LEU A 102 -15.32 1.59 20.62
N ARG A 103 -15.43 0.38 20.07
CA ARG A 103 -15.88 -0.82 20.80
C ARG A 103 -14.74 -1.50 21.56
N SER A 104 -13.49 -1.34 21.13
CA SER A 104 -12.33 -1.90 21.83
C SER A 104 -11.88 -1.04 23.02
N HIS A 105 -12.35 0.22 23.09
CA HIS A 105 -12.02 1.16 24.16
C HIS A 105 -13.18 1.42 25.15
N SER A 106 -12.82 1.78 26.38
CA SER A 106 -13.76 2.33 27.36
C SER A 106 -14.03 3.80 27.08
N ALA A 107 -15.22 4.29 27.46
CA ALA A 107 -15.60 5.69 27.23
C ALA A 107 -14.65 6.72 27.89
N ASP A 108 -13.91 6.36 28.94
CA ASP A 108 -12.99 7.27 29.63
C ASP A 108 -11.53 7.13 29.12
N ASP A 109 -11.28 6.25 28.15
CA ASP A 109 -9.94 6.05 27.62
C ASP A 109 -9.47 7.30 26.86
N VAL A 110 -8.18 7.60 26.99
CA VAL A 110 -7.55 8.66 26.22
C VAL A 110 -7.26 8.10 24.84
N MET A 111 -7.84 8.69 23.80
CA MET A 111 -7.65 8.22 22.43
C MET A 111 -7.12 9.32 21.51
N ALA A 112 -6.11 9.02 20.70
CA ALA A 112 -5.61 9.93 19.68
C ALA A 112 -6.66 10.16 18.59
N VAL A 113 -6.77 11.40 18.11
CA VAL A 113 -7.68 11.77 17.04
C VAL A 113 -7.04 12.82 16.14
N GLU A 114 -7.14 12.61 14.84
CA GLU A 114 -6.71 13.54 13.80
C GLU A 114 -7.90 13.98 12.96
N VAL A 115 -7.94 15.27 12.66
CA VAL A 115 -9.07 15.93 12.00
C VAL A 115 -8.59 16.90 10.93
N LEU A 116 -9.17 16.83 9.74
CA LEU A 116 -9.10 17.89 8.74
C LEU A 116 -10.23 18.90 8.94
N ARG A 117 -9.88 20.17 9.17
CA ARG A 117 -10.83 21.27 9.27
C ARG A 117 -10.93 22.01 7.93
N LEU A 118 -11.95 21.69 7.14
CA LEU A 118 -12.16 22.26 5.81
C LEU A 118 -12.37 23.79 5.78
N ASP A 119 -12.77 24.40 6.89
CA ASP A 119 -12.96 25.84 6.97
C ASP A 119 -11.62 26.61 6.96
N THR A 120 -10.56 25.99 7.48
CA THR A 120 -9.20 26.56 7.56
C THR A 120 -8.16 25.82 6.73
N ASP A 121 -8.51 24.66 6.18
CA ASP A 121 -7.60 23.73 5.47
C ASP A 121 -6.45 23.24 6.35
N GLU A 122 -6.73 23.11 7.66
CA GLU A 122 -5.76 22.69 8.67
C GLU A 122 -6.01 21.23 9.05
N VAL A 123 -4.94 20.43 9.12
CA VAL A 123 -4.96 19.17 9.85
C VAL A 123 -4.69 19.49 11.31
N LEU A 124 -5.55 18.99 12.19
CA LEU A 124 -5.53 19.23 13.63
C LEU A 124 -5.44 17.88 14.34
N GLU A 125 -4.56 17.81 15.34
CA GLU A 125 -4.35 16.62 16.13
C GLU A 125 -4.64 16.88 17.61
N GLY A 126 -5.21 15.88 18.27
CA GLY A 126 -5.53 15.97 19.69
C GLY A 126 -5.78 14.60 20.29
N GLN A 127 -6.33 14.59 21.51
CA GLN A 127 -6.70 13.37 22.20
C GLN A 127 -8.09 13.53 22.82
N LEU A 128 -9.01 12.63 22.45
CA LEU A 128 -10.27 12.45 23.16
C LEU A 128 -9.96 12.13 24.63
N ASN A 129 -10.65 12.79 25.56
CA ASN A 129 -10.37 12.76 27.00
C ASN A 129 -8.96 13.23 27.41
N GLY A 130 -8.19 13.85 26.50
CA GLY A 130 -6.81 14.31 26.71
C GLY A 130 -6.56 15.75 26.25
N ARG A 131 -5.52 15.94 25.42
CA ARG A 131 -5.14 17.25 24.83
C ARG A 131 -6.19 17.73 23.82
N GLN A 132 -6.42 19.05 23.75
CA GLN A 132 -7.28 19.64 22.71
C GLN A 132 -6.67 19.52 21.31
N LEU A 133 -7.50 19.66 20.28
CA LEU A 133 -7.08 19.77 18.90
C LEU A 133 -6.19 21.01 18.72
N GLU A 134 -4.99 20.77 18.24
CA GLU A 134 -3.98 21.76 17.89
C GLU A 134 -3.50 21.46 16.46
N GLN A 135 -3.04 22.47 15.71
CA GLN A 135 -2.57 22.28 14.34
C GLN A 135 -1.43 21.26 14.29
N SER A 136 -1.49 20.35 13.31
CA SER A 136 -0.36 19.46 13.01
C SER A 136 0.86 20.30 12.64
N LEU A 137 2.04 19.70 12.81
CA LEU A 137 3.35 20.33 12.96
C LEU A 137 3.63 21.56 12.04
N SER A 138 3.25 22.77 12.46
CA SER A 138 3.71 24.05 11.87
C SER A 138 4.87 24.60 12.69
N LEU A 139 6.10 24.53 12.16
CA LEU A 139 7.29 25.06 12.86
C LEU A 139 7.37 26.60 12.78
N ALA A 140 6.61 27.19 11.85
CA ALA A 140 6.52 28.64 11.62
C ALA A 140 5.75 29.41 12.70
N ASP A 141 4.62 28.88 13.21
CA ASP A 141 3.69 29.69 14.03
C ASP A 141 4.05 29.83 15.52
N GLN A 142 4.98 29.05 16.04
CA GLN A 142 5.34 29.08 17.46
C GLN A 142 6.51 30.03 17.81
N THR A 143 6.96 30.86 16.87
CA THR A 143 7.97 31.92 17.14
C THR A 143 7.37 33.28 17.54
N GLY A 144 6.03 33.38 17.55
CA GLY A 144 5.30 34.57 17.98
C GLY A 144 5.34 34.82 19.49
N GLY A 145 6.39 35.49 19.97
CA GLY A 145 6.48 35.94 21.36
C GLY A 145 5.32 36.87 21.77
N GLU A 146 4.73 36.55 22.93
CA GLU A 146 3.79 37.32 23.77
C GLU A 146 3.38 38.72 23.28
N GLU A 147 2.09 38.88 22.96
CA GLU A 147 1.45 40.19 22.79
C GLU A 147 1.67 41.09 24.02
N ALA A 148 2.54 42.09 23.88
CA ALA A 148 2.63 43.24 24.77
C ALA A 148 2.02 44.50 24.11
N PRO A 149 1.34 45.38 24.88
CA PRO A 149 0.30 46.26 24.36
C PRO A 149 0.84 47.39 23.50
N GLN A 150 0.21 47.57 22.33
CA GLN A 150 0.47 48.65 21.38
C GLN A 150 0.37 50.03 22.04
N GLN A 151 1.44 50.81 21.90
CA GLN A 151 1.45 52.25 22.16
C GLN A 151 1.75 52.98 20.85
N GLU A 152 0.75 53.70 20.34
CA GLU A 152 0.85 54.56 19.16
C GLU A 152 1.96 55.62 19.31
N THR A 153 2.88 55.66 18.33
CA THR A 153 3.45 56.85 17.66
C THR A 153 4.30 56.28 16.51
N GLY A 154 4.27 56.68 15.23
CA GLY A 154 4.14 58.01 14.64
C GLY A 154 5.25 58.17 13.59
N THR A 155 4.88 58.05 12.30
CA THR A 155 5.50 58.58 11.06
C THR A 155 6.81 58.00 10.49
N ASP A 156 6.64 57.45 9.27
CA ASP A 156 7.47 57.53 8.06
C ASP A 156 8.93 57.05 8.08
N ALA A 157 9.09 55.76 7.80
CA ALA A 157 10.05 55.25 6.81
C ALA A 157 9.45 53.98 6.17
N GLU A 158 9.04 54.04 4.90
CA GLU A 158 8.85 52.83 4.09
C GLU A 158 10.23 52.21 3.85
N THR A 159 10.68 51.45 4.85
CA THR A 159 11.52 50.26 4.65
C THR A 159 10.71 49.30 3.77
N PRO A 160 11.30 48.68 2.72
CA PRO A 160 10.59 47.61 2.01
C PRO A 160 10.21 46.55 3.04
N ALA A 161 8.93 46.16 3.09
CA ALA A 161 8.54 44.97 3.82
C ALA A 161 9.43 43.83 3.31
N ALA A 162 10.17 43.20 4.23
CA ALA A 162 10.86 41.95 3.91
C ALA A 162 9.78 40.97 3.41
N ALA A 163 10.05 40.28 2.30
CA ALA A 163 9.11 39.30 1.79
C ALA A 163 8.85 38.26 2.91
N GLU A 164 7.59 38.11 3.30
CA GLU A 164 7.19 37.18 4.36
C GLU A 164 7.32 35.70 3.91
N THR A 165 7.55 35.46 2.62
CA THR A 165 7.64 34.14 1.99
C THR A 165 8.70 34.14 0.87
N TYR A 166 9.22 32.97 0.51
CA TYR A 166 9.93 32.78 -0.76
C TYR A 166 8.94 32.87 -1.95
N GLU A 167 9.39 33.38 -3.10
CA GLU A 167 8.52 33.58 -4.28
C GLU A 167 8.32 32.30 -5.10
N GLU A 168 9.25 31.35 -5.02
CA GLU A 168 9.28 30.13 -5.84
C GLU A 168 9.99 29.01 -5.07
N PHE A 169 9.42 27.81 -5.16
CA PHE A 169 10.01 26.57 -4.69
C PHE A 169 10.26 25.64 -5.88
N VAL A 170 11.33 24.87 -5.81
CA VAL A 170 11.72 23.90 -6.82
C VAL A 170 11.93 22.55 -6.15
N GLU A 171 11.55 21.50 -6.85
CA GLU A 171 11.87 20.14 -6.45
C GLU A 171 13.39 19.94 -6.54
N VAL A 172 13.94 19.36 -5.48
CA VAL A 172 15.35 19.02 -5.32
C VAL A 172 15.41 17.53 -5.02
N THR A 173 16.26 16.83 -5.77
CA THR A 173 16.62 15.44 -5.51
C THR A 173 18.12 15.37 -5.27
N ASP A 174 18.54 14.63 -4.26
CA ASP A 174 19.96 14.38 -3.98
C ASP A 174 20.60 13.48 -5.06
N GLY A 175 21.93 13.36 -5.04
CA GLY A 175 22.67 12.59 -6.04
C GLY A 175 22.38 11.09 -6.00
N GLN A 176 21.90 10.57 -4.87
CA GLN A 176 21.59 9.16 -4.68
C GLN A 176 20.09 8.84 -4.84
N GLY A 177 19.24 9.84 -5.06
CA GLY A 177 17.80 9.66 -5.15
C GLY A 177 17.12 9.34 -3.82
N ILE A 178 17.84 9.46 -2.70
CA ILE A 178 17.35 9.18 -1.35
C ILE A 178 16.34 10.22 -0.88
N PHE A 179 16.57 11.49 -1.21
CA PHE A 179 15.73 12.60 -0.77
C PHE A 179 15.15 13.30 -1.98
N THR A 180 13.83 13.42 -2.04
CA THR A 180 13.13 14.32 -2.97
C THR A 180 12.24 15.27 -2.17
N PHE A 181 12.42 16.58 -2.33
CA PHE A 181 11.63 17.59 -1.60
C PHE A 181 11.63 18.95 -2.31
N ASN A 182 10.71 19.83 -1.94
CA ASN A 182 10.67 21.21 -2.44
C ASN A 182 11.47 22.16 -1.55
N ALA A 183 12.44 22.87 -2.15
CA ALA A 183 13.24 23.89 -1.49
C ALA A 183 13.10 25.26 -2.18
N PRO A 184 13.39 26.39 -1.50
CA PRO A 184 13.36 27.69 -2.14
C PRO A 184 14.28 27.74 -3.36
N ALA A 185 13.82 28.32 -4.47
CA ALA A 185 14.61 28.43 -5.71
C ALA A 185 15.93 29.23 -5.53
N GLU A 186 16.06 30.01 -4.45
CA GLU A 186 17.27 30.73 -4.07
C GLU A 186 18.34 29.83 -3.43
N TRP A 187 17.99 28.64 -2.95
CA TRP A 187 18.91 27.68 -2.31
C TRP A 187 19.59 26.82 -3.38
N THR A 188 20.47 27.45 -4.15
CA THR A 188 21.06 26.83 -5.35
C THR A 188 22.34 26.03 -5.10
N ASP A 189 22.90 26.10 -3.89
CA ASP A 189 24.16 25.43 -3.54
C ASP A 189 23.84 24.14 -2.78
N VAL A 190 24.18 23.00 -3.40
CA VAL A 190 23.89 21.65 -2.90
C VAL A 190 25.16 20.82 -2.86
N ALA A 191 25.25 19.90 -1.89
CA ALA A 191 26.36 18.97 -1.78
C ALA A 191 25.95 17.63 -1.16
N ASP A 192 26.29 16.54 -1.85
CA ASP A 192 26.23 15.18 -1.32
C ASP A 192 27.51 14.84 -0.54
N GLY A 193 27.38 13.94 0.42
CA GLY A 193 28.52 13.39 1.16
C GLY A 193 28.13 12.26 2.11
N ASP A 194 29.11 11.78 2.86
CA ASP A 194 28.92 10.70 3.82
C ASP A 194 28.44 11.24 5.18
N TRP A 195 27.53 10.50 5.82
CA TRP A 195 27.21 10.69 7.22
C TRP A 195 28.28 10.00 8.08
N ILE A 196 29.24 10.78 8.57
CA ILE A 196 30.25 10.30 9.51
C ILE A 196 29.79 10.45 10.96
N TYR A 197 29.69 9.34 11.70
CA TYR A 197 29.42 9.29 13.13
C TYR A 197 30.50 8.44 13.84
N ALA A 198 31.06 8.96 14.94
CA ALA A 198 32.12 8.30 15.72
C ALA A 198 33.33 7.79 14.88
N ASP A 199 33.75 8.56 13.86
CA ASP A 199 34.80 8.22 12.87
C ASP A 199 34.44 7.10 11.86
N ASN A 200 33.20 6.60 11.87
CA ASN A 200 32.70 5.62 10.91
C ASN A 200 31.71 6.27 9.92
N ASN A 201 31.66 5.77 8.69
CA ASN A 201 30.57 6.10 7.79
C ASN A 201 29.33 5.29 8.21
N VAL A 202 28.25 5.97 8.54
CA VAL A 202 26.99 5.37 9.00
C VAL A 202 25.83 5.64 8.03
N GLY A 203 26.08 6.30 6.89
CA GLY A 203 25.06 6.51 5.86
C GLY A 203 25.33 7.72 4.97
N SER A 204 24.27 8.29 4.42
CA SER A 204 24.34 9.38 3.43
C SER A 204 23.98 10.73 4.02
N ARG A 205 24.49 11.80 3.43
CA ARG A 205 24.26 13.19 3.81
C ARG A 205 24.05 14.06 2.58
N PHE A 206 23.05 14.93 2.65
CA PHE A 206 22.74 15.95 1.66
C PHE A 206 22.63 17.34 2.30
N ASP A 207 23.42 18.29 1.82
CA ASP A 207 23.42 19.68 2.29
C ASP A 207 22.82 20.61 1.22
N ILE A 208 21.96 21.56 1.61
CA ILE A 208 21.40 22.58 0.72
C ILE A 208 21.32 23.96 1.38
N SER A 209 21.76 25.01 0.67
CA SER A 209 21.75 26.39 1.15
C SER A 209 21.87 27.40 -0.01
N PRO A 210 21.60 28.70 0.18
CA PRO A 210 22.01 29.72 -0.77
C PRO A 210 23.54 29.84 -0.96
N ASP A 211 24.34 29.45 0.05
CA ASP A 211 25.81 29.57 0.05
C ASP A 211 26.44 28.59 1.05
N LEU A 212 26.69 27.33 0.62
CA LEU A 212 27.25 26.27 1.47
C LEU A 212 28.67 26.59 1.92
N ALA A 213 29.44 27.33 1.11
CA ALA A 213 30.81 27.71 1.44
C ALA A 213 30.90 28.58 2.71
N ASN A 214 29.83 29.32 3.05
CA ASN A 214 29.76 30.14 4.25
C ASN A 214 28.76 29.62 5.29
N PHE A 215 27.82 28.76 4.90
CA PHE A 215 26.76 28.20 5.75
C PHE A 215 27.27 27.64 7.08
N PHE A 216 28.26 26.73 7.04
CA PHE A 216 28.78 26.05 8.25
C PHE A 216 29.46 26.99 9.27
N ASP A 217 29.96 28.14 8.82
CA ASP A 217 30.68 29.10 9.67
C ASP A 217 29.86 30.36 9.98
N ASN A 218 28.65 30.49 9.41
CA ASN A 218 27.83 31.69 9.50
C ASN A 218 26.35 31.37 9.74
N TRP A 219 25.94 31.48 11.00
CA TRP A 219 24.55 31.35 11.46
C TRP A 219 23.54 32.28 10.76
N GLY A 220 23.97 33.33 10.07
CA GLY A 220 23.06 34.21 9.32
C GLY A 220 22.63 33.68 7.95
N ILE A 221 23.09 32.51 7.53
CA ILE A 221 22.75 31.90 6.25
C ILE A 221 21.79 30.72 6.53
N PRO A 222 20.57 30.71 5.96
CA PRO A 222 19.66 29.59 6.14
C PRO A 222 20.11 28.39 5.31
N GLY A 223 19.63 27.20 5.66
CA GLY A 223 19.95 25.97 4.95
C GLY A 223 19.40 24.74 5.64
N ALA A 224 19.47 23.61 4.95
CA ALA A 224 19.10 22.31 5.45
C ALA A 224 20.26 21.30 5.31
N ILE A 225 20.36 20.39 6.27
CA ILE A 225 21.24 19.22 6.21
C ILE A 225 20.37 17.99 6.46
N LEU A 226 20.25 17.11 5.47
CA LEU A 226 19.52 15.86 5.57
C LEU A 226 20.52 14.71 5.66
N ARG A 227 20.21 13.69 6.46
CA ARG A 227 21.03 12.49 6.59
C ARG A 227 20.17 11.26 6.69
N TYR A 228 20.64 10.17 6.11
CA TYR A 228 19.95 8.89 6.01
C TYR A 228 20.85 7.78 6.54
N SER A 229 20.31 6.87 7.35
CA SER A 229 21.05 5.71 7.84
C SER A 229 20.14 4.52 8.13
N GLU A 230 20.47 3.36 7.56
CA GLU A 230 19.88 2.06 7.89
C GLU A 230 20.59 1.35 9.06
N SER A 231 21.82 1.75 9.37
CA SER A 231 22.62 1.12 10.43
C SER A 231 22.37 1.72 11.81
N LEU A 232 22.10 3.02 11.89
CA LEU A 232 21.90 3.72 13.18
C LEU A 232 20.71 3.21 14.02
N PRO A 233 19.57 2.77 13.45
CA PRO A 233 18.51 2.14 14.24
C PRO A 233 18.98 0.96 15.10
N GLN A 234 20.01 0.23 14.65
CA GLN A 234 20.58 -0.91 15.36
C GLN A 234 21.64 -0.49 16.39
N GLU A 235 22.22 0.71 16.25
CA GLU A 235 23.29 1.19 17.13
C GLU A 235 22.79 2.05 18.29
N MET A 236 21.70 2.80 18.11
CA MET A 236 21.23 3.75 19.10
C MET A 236 19.74 4.07 18.98
N SER A 237 19.14 4.54 20.09
CA SER A 237 17.77 5.04 20.08
C SER A 237 17.66 6.40 19.39
N VAL A 238 16.45 6.73 18.94
CA VAL A 238 16.10 8.05 18.40
C VAL A 238 16.42 9.17 19.38
N GLU A 239 16.13 8.98 20.66
CA GLU A 239 16.42 9.94 21.72
C GLU A 239 17.92 10.18 21.88
N ASP A 240 18.72 9.11 21.83
CA ASP A 240 20.18 9.19 21.91
C ASP A 240 20.75 9.88 20.66
N LEU A 241 20.18 9.62 19.48
CA LEU A 241 20.59 10.27 18.22
C LEU A 241 20.33 11.79 18.27
N VAL A 242 19.15 12.21 18.71
CA VAL A 242 18.83 13.64 18.87
C VAL A 242 19.74 14.30 19.92
N ASP A 243 20.11 13.58 20.99
CA ASP A 243 21.04 14.09 22.00
C ASP A 243 22.50 14.16 21.52
N ALA A 244 22.90 13.29 20.58
CA ALA A 244 24.23 13.28 19.98
C ALA A 244 24.49 14.54 19.11
N TYR A 245 23.44 15.07 18.47
CA TYR A 245 23.51 16.26 17.61
C TYR A 245 23.04 17.54 18.34
N THR A 246 23.84 17.99 19.31
CA THR A 246 23.53 19.15 20.15
C THR A 246 24.15 20.47 19.68
N LEU A 247 23.42 21.58 19.82
CA LEU A 247 23.89 22.94 19.51
C LEU A 247 24.12 23.81 20.76
N GLU A 248 24.16 23.22 21.96
CA GLU A 248 24.25 23.96 23.25
C GLU A 248 25.46 24.92 23.36
N GLU A 249 26.53 24.69 22.61
CA GLU A 249 27.70 25.58 22.63
C GLU A 249 27.44 26.94 21.96
N SER A 250 26.53 26.97 20.99
CA SER A 250 26.24 28.15 20.17
C SER A 250 24.81 28.66 20.32
N CYS A 251 23.87 27.82 20.71
CA CYS A 251 22.44 28.14 20.76
C CYS A 251 21.85 27.94 22.17
N THR A 252 20.72 28.59 22.43
CA THR A 252 19.91 28.35 23.62
C THR A 252 18.96 27.18 23.34
N LYS A 253 18.97 26.15 24.21
CA LYS A 253 18.08 25.00 24.09
C LYS A 253 16.60 25.41 24.15
N GLY A 254 15.85 25.01 23.13
CA GLY A 254 14.41 25.22 23.01
C GLY A 254 13.61 23.98 23.41
N GLU A 255 12.40 23.88 22.86
CA GLU A 255 11.47 22.77 23.08
C GLU A 255 11.96 21.46 22.45
N ARG A 256 11.62 20.35 23.09
CA ARG A 256 11.76 18.99 22.57
C ARG A 256 10.38 18.38 22.47
N GLY A 257 10.08 17.73 21.36
CA GLY A 257 8.79 17.07 21.15
C GLY A 257 8.93 15.82 20.32
N SER A 258 7.84 15.05 20.28
CA SER A 258 7.66 13.94 19.36
C SER A 258 6.25 14.02 18.77
N GLN A 259 6.08 13.64 17.51
CA GLN A 259 4.87 13.84 16.71
C GLN A 259 4.82 12.80 15.57
N GLY A 260 3.65 12.43 15.09
CA GLY A 260 3.51 11.68 13.83
C GLY A 260 3.49 12.62 12.62
N LEU A 261 4.09 12.22 11.50
CA LEU A 261 4.06 12.90 10.20
C LEU A 261 3.91 11.86 9.09
N GLY A 262 2.68 11.65 8.59
CA GLY A 262 2.40 10.59 7.61
C GLY A 262 2.89 9.22 8.11
N ASP A 263 3.71 8.56 7.30
CA ASP A 263 4.31 7.25 7.60
C ASP A 263 5.55 7.34 8.53
N PHE A 264 5.80 8.49 9.16
CA PHE A 264 6.95 8.70 10.03
C PHE A 264 6.56 9.07 11.48
N SER A 265 7.23 8.44 12.43
CA SER A 265 7.36 8.91 13.81
C SER A 265 8.50 9.93 13.87
N VAL A 266 8.23 11.07 14.48
CA VAL A 266 9.13 12.23 14.47
C VAL A 266 9.52 12.59 15.89
N VAL A 267 10.82 12.79 16.11
CA VAL A 267 11.36 13.36 17.35
C VAL A 267 12.20 14.58 17.00
N TYR A 268 11.95 15.71 17.64
CA TYR A 268 12.66 16.95 17.33
C TYR A 268 13.19 17.67 18.58
N GLN A 269 14.27 18.44 18.37
CA GLN A 269 14.85 19.36 19.33
C GLN A 269 15.07 20.73 18.69
N ARG A 270 14.43 21.77 19.24
CA ARG A 270 14.59 23.16 18.81
C ARG A 270 15.77 23.84 19.51
N TRP A 271 16.40 24.76 18.80
CA TRP A 271 17.49 25.61 19.24
C TRP A 271 17.20 27.06 18.85
N ASN A 272 17.32 27.98 19.80
CA ASN A 272 16.98 29.40 19.60
C ASN A 272 18.21 30.29 19.83
N GLU A 273 18.18 31.51 19.31
CA GLU A 273 19.18 32.56 19.55
C GLU A 273 20.64 32.12 19.26
N CYS A 274 20.84 31.37 18.18
CA CYS A 274 22.15 30.82 17.82
C CYS A 274 23.19 31.93 17.58
N SER A 275 24.34 31.83 18.26
CA SER A 275 25.41 32.81 18.30
C SER A 275 24.98 34.23 18.72
N GLY A 276 23.88 34.35 19.48
CA GLY A 276 23.30 35.63 19.88
C GLY A 276 22.63 36.40 18.73
N THR A 277 22.25 35.70 17.66
CA THR A 277 21.46 36.23 16.53
C THR A 277 19.98 35.83 16.67
N THR A 278 19.14 36.15 15.69
CA THR A 278 17.75 35.66 15.62
C THR A 278 17.64 34.27 15.00
N THR A 279 18.77 33.69 14.57
CA THR A 279 18.80 32.36 13.96
C THR A 279 18.33 31.30 14.95
N SER A 280 17.39 30.50 14.50
CA SER A 280 16.94 29.28 15.16
C SER A 280 17.35 28.08 14.33
N GLY A 281 17.58 26.96 15.00
CA GLY A 281 17.81 25.66 14.38
C GLY A 281 16.79 24.65 14.90
N VAL A 282 16.47 23.64 14.11
CA VAL A 282 15.72 22.47 14.58
C VAL A 282 16.41 21.21 14.08
N MET A 283 16.53 20.24 14.99
CA MET A 283 16.95 18.89 14.68
C MET A 283 15.69 18.04 14.64
N VAL A 284 15.42 17.37 13.54
CA VAL A 284 14.24 16.51 13.33
C VAL A 284 14.74 15.12 12.97
N VAL A 285 14.33 14.10 13.71
CA VAL A 285 14.57 12.70 13.35
C VAL A 285 13.25 12.08 12.94
N LEU A 286 13.20 11.55 11.72
CA LEU A 286 12.08 10.78 11.17
C LEU A 286 12.42 9.29 11.24
N VAL A 287 11.44 8.49 11.62
CA VAL A 287 11.53 7.03 11.70
C VAL A 287 10.28 6.44 11.05
N PRO A 288 10.39 5.55 10.05
CA PRO A 288 9.23 4.91 9.45
C PRO A 288 8.38 4.20 10.53
N THR A 289 7.07 4.46 10.57
CA THR A 289 6.17 3.90 11.57
C THR A 289 5.94 2.41 11.38
N GLU A 290 6.00 1.93 10.14
CA GLU A 290 5.75 0.52 9.81
C GLU A 290 7.00 -0.34 10.03
N SER A 291 8.15 0.07 9.50
CA SER A 291 9.36 -0.76 9.47
C SER A 291 10.42 -0.38 10.49
N GLN A 292 10.48 0.89 10.91
CA GLN A 292 11.61 1.47 11.66
C GLN A 292 13.00 1.19 11.02
N ALA A 293 13.03 0.87 9.72
CA ALA A 293 14.21 0.31 9.05
C ALA A 293 15.38 1.28 8.92
N TYR A 294 15.12 2.59 8.99
CA TYR A 294 16.13 3.62 8.83
C TYR A 294 15.78 4.86 9.65
N TYR A 295 16.80 5.70 9.90
CA TYR A 295 16.65 7.03 10.46
C TYR A 295 16.94 8.10 9.42
N VAL A 296 16.11 9.14 9.39
CA VAL A 296 16.39 10.38 8.68
C VAL A 296 16.59 11.51 9.68
N LEU A 297 17.79 12.10 9.72
CA LEU A 297 18.10 13.27 10.55
C LEU A 297 18.16 14.53 9.69
N ILE A 298 17.27 15.48 9.96
CA ILE A 298 17.17 16.75 9.26
C ILE A 298 17.55 17.89 10.21
N GLU A 299 18.52 18.71 9.83
CA GLU A 299 18.85 19.97 10.48
C GLU A 299 18.36 21.13 9.62
N LEU A 300 17.56 22.03 10.19
CA LEU A 300 17.06 23.21 9.49
C LEU A 300 17.50 24.46 10.23
N TYR A 301 18.02 25.45 9.49
CA TYR A 301 18.51 26.72 10.04
C TYR A 301 17.83 27.91 9.34
N GLY A 302 17.46 28.93 10.12
CA GLY A 302 16.66 30.05 9.64
C GLY A 302 16.59 31.20 10.64
N GLY A 303 16.60 32.44 10.16
CA GLY A 303 16.62 33.64 10.99
C GLY A 303 15.51 34.64 10.70
N GLU A 304 14.73 34.41 9.64
CA GLU A 304 13.62 35.23 9.17
C GLU A 304 12.35 34.38 8.94
N GLN A 305 11.17 35.00 8.94
CA GLN A 305 9.89 34.27 8.80
C GLN A 305 9.83 33.39 7.52
N ARG A 306 10.37 33.91 6.41
CA ARG A 306 10.45 33.15 5.15
C ARG A 306 11.25 31.86 5.28
N ASP A 307 12.26 31.81 6.15
CA ASP A 307 13.08 30.62 6.38
C ASP A 307 12.29 29.54 7.09
N PHE A 308 11.44 29.92 8.06
CA PHE A 308 10.58 28.97 8.76
C PHE A 308 9.50 28.40 7.85
N ASN A 309 8.94 29.19 6.93
CA ASN A 309 8.00 28.67 5.93
C ASN A 309 8.69 27.68 4.96
N ALA A 310 9.99 27.87 4.71
CA ALA A 310 10.77 26.91 3.93
C ALA A 310 10.99 25.60 4.70
N TRP A 311 11.07 25.65 6.05
CA TRP A 311 11.14 24.43 6.86
C TRP A 311 9.89 23.57 6.70
N ASP A 312 8.71 24.19 6.82
CA ASP A 312 7.43 23.49 6.66
C ASP A 312 7.34 22.89 5.24
N THR A 313 7.69 23.67 4.20
CA THR A 313 7.65 23.17 2.81
C THR A 313 8.61 21.99 2.58
N ILE A 314 9.82 22.04 3.16
CA ILE A 314 10.80 20.94 3.03
C ILE A 314 10.26 19.69 3.71
N LEU A 315 9.68 19.80 4.91
CA LEU A 315 9.16 18.65 5.65
C LEU A 315 7.90 18.07 4.99
N ASP A 316 6.96 18.91 4.56
CA ASP A 316 5.67 18.49 3.98
C ASP A 316 5.81 17.81 2.61
N SER A 317 6.88 18.11 1.87
CA SER A 317 7.13 17.57 0.54
C SER A 317 8.23 16.51 0.50
N LEU A 318 8.77 16.14 1.67
CA LEU A 318 9.85 15.17 1.74
C LEU A 318 9.35 13.77 1.39
N VAL A 319 9.93 13.22 0.34
CA VAL A 319 9.88 11.81 -0.01
C VAL A 319 11.26 11.22 0.25
N VAL A 320 11.29 10.15 1.05
CA VAL A 320 12.51 9.39 1.33
C VAL A 320 12.43 8.07 0.59
N THR A 321 13.40 7.81 -0.29
CA THR A 321 13.53 6.56 -1.03
C THR A 321 14.81 5.87 -0.57
N PRO A 322 14.75 4.80 0.24
CA PRO A 322 15.93 4.02 0.59
C PRO A 322 16.81 3.74 -0.64
N PRO A 323 18.15 3.87 -0.54
CA PRO A 323 19.06 3.73 -1.68
C PRO A 323 19.04 2.33 -2.33
N ASN A 324 18.34 1.37 -1.73
CA ASN A 324 17.94 0.12 -2.37
C ASN A 324 16.41 0.10 -2.52
N GLY A 325 15.92 0.44 -3.72
CA GLY A 325 14.58 0.07 -4.17
C GLY A 325 14.51 -1.42 -4.50
N ALA A 326 14.88 -2.29 -3.56
CA ALA A 326 14.41 -3.66 -3.57
C ALA A 326 12.93 -3.62 -3.17
N GLU A 327 12.05 -4.26 -3.93
CA GLU A 327 10.85 -4.80 -3.28
C GLU A 327 11.36 -5.61 -2.07
N PRO A 328 10.78 -5.43 -0.87
CA PRO A 328 11.19 -6.25 0.26
C PRO A 328 11.10 -7.70 -0.17
N ALA A 329 12.18 -8.47 0.07
CA ALA A 329 12.11 -9.92 -0.03
C ALA A 329 10.82 -10.38 0.66
N PRO A 330 10.06 -11.35 0.08
CA PRO A 330 8.78 -11.75 0.64
C PRO A 330 8.95 -12.02 2.13
N GLU A 331 8.17 -11.32 2.96
CA GLU A 331 8.26 -11.43 4.41
C GLU A 331 8.25 -12.90 4.83
N PRO A 332 9.08 -13.31 5.82
CA PRO A 332 9.13 -14.69 6.26
C PRO A 332 7.73 -15.15 6.66
N THR A 333 7.22 -16.15 5.95
CA THR A 333 5.92 -16.74 6.29
C THR A 333 6.13 -18.02 7.07
N THR A 334 5.23 -18.28 8.01
CA THR A 334 5.18 -19.58 8.70
C THR A 334 3.90 -20.32 8.35
N THR A 335 4.03 -21.59 8.00
CA THR A 335 2.89 -22.44 7.64
C THR A 335 3.02 -23.84 8.22
N THR A 336 1.89 -24.46 8.52
CA THR A 336 1.82 -25.89 8.88
C THR A 336 1.51 -26.77 7.68
N ASP A 337 1.28 -26.17 6.51
CA ASP A 337 0.92 -26.85 5.25
C ASP A 337 2.05 -26.60 4.23
N SER A 338 3.14 -27.34 4.40
CA SER A 338 4.34 -27.25 3.55
C SER A 338 4.86 -28.66 3.24
N PRO A 339 5.39 -28.90 2.03
CA PRO A 339 5.97 -30.19 1.66
C PRO A 339 7.22 -30.54 2.47
N LEU A 340 7.81 -29.60 3.21
CA LEU A 340 8.94 -29.87 4.12
C LEU A 340 8.58 -30.91 5.20
N PHE A 341 7.30 -31.00 5.60
CA PHE A 341 6.82 -32.01 6.54
C PHE A 341 6.81 -33.45 5.97
N ASP A 342 7.01 -33.62 4.66
CA ASP A 342 7.22 -34.95 4.06
C ASP A 342 8.66 -35.45 4.22
N LEU A 343 9.61 -34.56 4.52
CA LEU A 343 11.03 -34.89 4.70
C LEU A 343 11.33 -35.43 6.11
N VAL A 344 10.64 -34.91 7.13
CA VAL A 344 10.91 -35.23 8.55
C VAL A 344 9.61 -35.53 9.31
N ASP A 345 9.58 -36.63 10.09
CA ASP A 345 8.46 -36.96 10.99
C ASP A 345 8.59 -36.22 12.32
N THR A 346 7.78 -35.18 12.51
CA THR A 346 7.81 -34.31 13.71
C THR A 346 6.87 -34.76 14.83
N SER A 347 6.11 -35.85 14.65
CA SER A 347 4.97 -36.18 15.53
C SER A 347 5.33 -36.65 16.94
N GLU A 348 6.58 -37.09 17.16
CA GLU A 348 7.08 -37.56 18.46
C GLU A 348 8.17 -36.66 19.07
N LEU A 349 8.41 -35.48 18.49
CA LEU A 349 9.46 -34.54 18.92
C LEU A 349 9.02 -33.64 20.08
N ALA A 350 10.00 -33.03 20.75
CA ALA A 350 9.78 -32.17 21.91
C ALA A 350 8.99 -30.88 21.58
N TYR A 351 9.27 -30.27 20.44
CA TYR A 351 8.59 -29.06 19.94
C TYR A 351 7.44 -29.39 18.99
N SER A 352 6.53 -28.42 18.84
CA SER A 352 5.70 -28.31 17.63
C SER A 352 6.47 -27.52 16.58
N TYR A 353 6.28 -27.82 15.30
CA TYR A 353 7.06 -27.24 14.21
C TYR A 353 6.16 -26.54 13.22
N VAL A 354 6.71 -25.51 12.60
CA VAL A 354 6.18 -24.79 11.45
C VAL A 354 7.24 -24.77 10.34
N ALA A 355 6.82 -24.71 9.09
CA ALA A 355 7.69 -24.39 7.98
C ALA A 355 7.86 -22.87 7.93
N LEU A 356 9.09 -22.40 8.07
CA LEU A 356 9.51 -21.05 7.72
C LEU A 356 9.82 -21.04 6.23
N GLU A 357 9.18 -20.15 5.46
CA GLU A 357 9.43 -19.91 4.04
C GLU A 357 9.94 -18.47 3.91
N ASP A 358 11.22 -18.30 3.56
CA ASP A 358 11.94 -17.03 3.50
C ASP A 358 12.99 -17.06 2.37
N ALA A 359 13.38 -15.88 1.86
CA ALA A 359 14.41 -15.75 0.82
C ALA A 359 15.78 -16.32 1.24
N ALA A 360 16.08 -16.34 2.54
CA ALA A 360 17.28 -16.94 3.08
C ALA A 360 17.17 -18.48 3.19
N ILE A 361 15.99 -19.02 3.49
CA ILE A 361 15.78 -20.46 3.68
C ILE A 361 14.29 -20.86 3.76
N SER A 362 13.98 -22.06 3.26
CA SER A 362 12.79 -22.82 3.60
C SER A 362 13.15 -23.97 4.54
N ALA A 363 12.69 -23.96 5.80
CA ALA A 363 13.05 -25.01 6.78
C ALA A 363 12.00 -25.19 7.88
N LEU A 364 11.96 -26.39 8.48
CA LEU A 364 11.15 -26.62 9.67
C LEU A 364 11.87 -26.09 10.92
N ILE A 365 11.21 -25.17 11.62
CA ILE A 365 11.69 -24.60 12.89
C ILE A 365 10.65 -24.83 14.00
N PRO A 366 11.06 -24.84 15.29
CA PRO A 366 10.11 -24.87 16.39
C PRO A 366 9.13 -23.69 16.31
N GLU A 367 7.84 -23.93 16.55
CA GLU A 367 6.79 -22.89 16.63
C GLU A 367 7.10 -21.83 17.71
N GLU A 368 7.87 -22.21 18.73
CA GLU A 368 8.34 -21.30 19.77
C GLU A 368 9.40 -20.31 19.27
N TYR A 369 10.05 -20.55 18.12
CA TYR A 369 11.00 -19.63 17.51
C TYR A 369 10.26 -18.57 16.68
N GLY A 370 9.25 -17.95 17.31
CA GLY A 370 8.32 -17.03 16.66
C GLY A 370 8.80 -15.58 16.63
N ASP A 371 9.95 -15.27 17.23
CA ASP A 371 10.65 -14.00 17.03
C ASP A 371 11.59 -14.18 15.85
N ILE A 372 11.23 -13.57 14.72
CA ILE A 372 11.89 -13.77 13.41
C ILE A 372 12.31 -12.40 12.87
N GLU A 373 13.59 -12.28 12.54
CA GLU A 373 14.15 -11.12 11.86
C GLU A 373 14.80 -11.56 10.55
N TYR A 374 14.66 -10.75 9.50
CA TYR A 374 15.29 -10.96 8.21
C TYR A 374 16.06 -9.71 7.79
N SER A 375 17.11 -9.88 6.98
CA SER A 375 17.94 -8.80 6.44
C SER A 375 18.75 -9.25 5.24
N GLU A 376 19.34 -8.33 4.50
CA GLU A 376 20.29 -8.66 3.44
C GLU A 376 21.65 -9.05 4.03
N TRP A 377 22.28 -10.06 3.43
CA TRP A 377 23.67 -10.40 3.71
C TRP A 377 24.57 -9.55 2.83
N THR A 378 25.20 -8.51 3.38
CA THR A 378 26.07 -7.60 2.62
C THR A 378 27.55 -7.80 2.93
N THR A 379 28.41 -7.44 1.96
CA THR A 379 29.85 -7.30 2.17
C THR A 379 30.16 -6.07 3.04
N SER A 380 31.40 -5.94 3.51
CA SER A 380 31.86 -4.73 4.22
C SER A 380 31.74 -3.44 3.41
N ASP A 381 31.61 -3.56 2.09
CA ASP A 381 31.53 -2.46 1.14
C ASP A 381 30.07 -2.18 0.71
N GLY A 382 29.09 -2.90 1.27
CA GLY A 382 27.65 -2.70 1.04
C GLY A 382 27.03 -3.56 -0.07
N GLU A 383 27.83 -4.29 -0.85
CA GLU A 383 27.33 -5.18 -1.90
C GLU A 383 26.55 -6.36 -1.31
N ALA A 384 25.32 -6.59 -1.77
CA ALA A 384 24.49 -7.70 -1.32
C ALA A 384 24.96 -9.04 -1.91
N LEU A 385 25.23 -9.99 -1.02
CA LEU A 385 25.63 -11.37 -1.32
C LEU A 385 24.43 -12.33 -1.30
N GLY A 386 23.37 -11.99 -0.56
CA GLY A 386 22.18 -12.81 -0.40
C GLY A 386 21.39 -12.38 0.83
N TYR A 387 20.85 -13.33 1.59
CA TYR A 387 19.90 -13.03 2.68
C TYR A 387 20.30 -13.64 4.01
N ILE A 388 19.83 -13.05 5.10
CA ILE A 388 19.97 -13.50 6.47
C ILE A 388 18.58 -13.62 7.09
N VAL A 389 18.30 -14.74 7.74
CA VAL A 389 17.14 -14.87 8.64
C VAL A 389 17.59 -15.36 10.01
N THR A 390 17.05 -14.78 11.07
CA THR A 390 17.26 -15.18 12.46
C THR A 390 15.93 -15.58 13.05
N ALA A 391 15.85 -16.75 13.69
CA ALA A 391 14.65 -17.21 14.39
C ALA A 391 15.01 -17.71 15.79
N ALA A 392 14.31 -17.20 16.80
CA ALA A 392 14.49 -17.59 18.19
C ALA A 392 13.21 -17.36 19.01
N PRO A 393 13.10 -17.85 20.25
CA PRO A 393 12.02 -17.45 21.15
C PRO A 393 12.10 -15.98 21.57
N ASN A 394 13.31 -15.43 21.59
CA ASN A 394 13.61 -14.02 21.77
C ASN A 394 15.01 -13.73 21.19
N ILE A 395 15.08 -12.94 20.12
CA ILE A 395 16.31 -12.71 19.36
C ILE A 395 17.34 -11.93 20.19
N ASP A 396 16.90 -10.95 20.98
CA ASP A 396 17.77 -10.18 21.87
C ASP A 396 18.50 -11.08 22.87
N ASP A 397 17.78 -11.97 23.55
CA ASP A 397 18.38 -12.91 24.49
C ASP A 397 19.27 -13.93 23.78
N PHE A 398 18.90 -14.40 22.59
CA PHE A 398 19.71 -15.31 21.77
C PHE A 398 21.05 -14.68 21.36
N ARG A 399 21.07 -13.41 20.95
CA ARG A 399 22.30 -12.69 20.56
C ARG A 399 23.19 -12.32 21.74
N ASN A 400 22.59 -12.06 22.90
CA ASN A 400 23.32 -11.51 24.06
C ASN A 400 23.62 -12.56 25.15
N THR A 401 23.08 -13.77 25.05
CA THR A 401 23.24 -14.82 26.08
C THR A 401 23.50 -16.19 25.47
N TRP A 402 24.06 -17.11 26.27
CA TRP A 402 24.26 -18.53 25.92
C TRP A 402 23.11 -19.43 26.40
N THR A 403 21.95 -18.85 26.73
CA THR A 403 20.85 -19.53 27.43
C THR A 403 19.53 -19.57 26.67
N THR A 404 19.45 -18.86 25.55
CA THR A 404 18.25 -18.84 24.70
C THR A 404 18.62 -19.48 23.37
N PRO A 405 17.99 -20.59 22.96
CA PRO A 405 18.32 -21.24 21.71
C PRO A 405 17.81 -20.43 20.52
N GLY A 406 18.31 -20.73 19.33
CA GLY A 406 17.95 -20.04 18.12
C GLY A 406 18.86 -20.40 16.96
N VAL A 407 18.49 -19.91 15.77
CA VAL A 407 19.25 -20.11 14.54
C VAL A 407 19.42 -18.79 13.80
N ILE A 408 20.62 -18.58 13.24
CA ILE A 408 20.89 -17.57 12.20
C ILE A 408 21.24 -18.34 10.94
N VAL A 409 20.55 -18.05 9.85
CA VAL A 409 20.84 -18.63 8.54
C VAL A 409 21.25 -17.51 7.60
N LYS A 410 22.31 -17.73 6.83
CA LYS A 410 22.74 -16.86 5.72
C LYS A 410 22.80 -17.69 4.46
N SER A 411 22.28 -17.19 3.36
CA SER A 411 22.37 -17.90 2.09
C SER A 411 22.66 -16.97 0.92
N ALA A 412 23.19 -17.56 -0.15
CA ALA A 412 23.50 -16.88 -1.39
C ALA A 412 23.35 -17.86 -2.57
N ILE A 413 23.04 -17.31 -3.74
CA ILE A 413 22.92 -18.03 -5.01
C ILE A 413 23.95 -17.53 -6.03
N GLY A 414 24.08 -18.20 -7.18
CA GLY A 414 25.00 -17.81 -8.25
C GLY A 414 26.47 -18.14 -8.00
N LEU A 415 26.77 -19.07 -7.10
CA LEU A 415 28.14 -19.51 -6.84
C LEU A 415 28.70 -20.28 -8.03
N THR A 416 29.89 -19.86 -8.50
CA THR A 416 30.59 -20.55 -9.60
C THR A 416 31.74 -21.45 -9.15
N GLU A 417 32.12 -21.39 -7.88
CA GLU A 417 33.28 -22.10 -7.34
C GLU A 417 32.97 -22.83 -6.02
N GLU A 418 33.64 -23.97 -5.79
CA GLU A 418 33.54 -24.75 -4.56
C GLU A 418 34.20 -23.97 -3.41
N LEU A 419 33.51 -23.90 -2.27
CA LEU A 419 34.01 -23.21 -1.08
C LEU A 419 34.65 -24.23 -0.12
N ASP A 420 35.78 -23.86 0.49
CA ASP A 420 36.50 -24.74 1.42
C ASP A 420 35.90 -24.65 2.83
N ALA A 421 35.19 -25.69 3.26
CA ALA A 421 34.59 -25.76 4.60
C ALA A 421 35.62 -25.72 5.74
N ASP A 422 36.90 -26.06 5.52
CA ASP A 422 37.95 -25.86 6.52
C ASP A 422 38.20 -24.35 6.75
N GLU A 423 38.09 -23.53 5.70
CA GLU A 423 38.28 -22.08 5.79
C GLU A 423 37.02 -21.38 6.31
N MET A 424 35.85 -21.76 5.82
CA MET A 424 34.59 -21.05 6.11
C MET A 424 34.05 -21.29 7.52
N LEU A 425 34.24 -22.48 8.09
CA LEU A 425 33.70 -22.83 9.42
C LEU A 425 34.68 -22.54 10.58
N THR A 426 35.90 -22.08 10.29
CA THR A 426 36.88 -21.80 11.34
C THR A 426 36.58 -20.46 12.00
N ASP A 427 36.08 -20.48 13.24
CA ASP A 427 35.91 -19.29 14.08
C ASP A 427 36.90 -19.28 15.27
N ASP A 428 37.91 -18.43 15.17
CA ASP A 428 38.93 -18.23 16.22
C ASP A 428 38.32 -17.65 17.52
N SER A 429 37.26 -16.84 17.43
CA SER A 429 36.60 -16.23 18.58
C SER A 429 35.75 -17.24 19.35
N LEU A 430 35.10 -18.16 18.63
CA LEU A 430 34.34 -19.25 19.22
C LEU A 430 35.28 -20.23 19.95
N ALA A 431 36.48 -20.48 19.41
CA ALA A 431 37.50 -21.30 20.05
C ALA A 431 38.07 -20.70 21.36
N GLU A 432 37.87 -19.41 21.62
CA GLU A 432 38.21 -18.78 22.91
C GLU A 432 37.14 -19.01 23.99
N THR A 433 35.89 -19.23 23.57
CA THR A 433 34.70 -19.26 24.46
C THR A 433 34.10 -20.66 24.60
N CYS A 434 34.28 -21.51 23.59
CA CYS A 434 33.77 -22.87 23.50
C CYS A 434 34.90 -23.89 23.28
N THR A 435 34.59 -25.17 23.48
CA THR A 435 35.49 -26.29 23.20
C THR A 435 35.03 -27.01 21.94
N PHE A 436 35.83 -26.96 20.87
CA PHE A 436 35.59 -27.76 19.66
C PHE A 436 35.50 -29.25 19.98
N ASP A 437 34.46 -29.91 19.47
CA ASP A 437 34.21 -31.33 19.66
C ASP A 437 34.61 -32.15 18.43
N ASP A 438 33.85 -32.04 17.33
CA ASP A 438 34.10 -32.77 16.09
C ASP A 438 33.46 -32.07 14.88
N ARG A 439 33.89 -32.50 13.68
CA ARG A 439 33.35 -32.10 12.38
C ARG A 439 32.56 -33.24 11.77
N TYR A 440 31.38 -32.91 11.26
CA TYR A 440 30.48 -33.87 10.64
C TYR A 440 30.22 -33.50 9.18
N THR A 441 30.03 -34.52 8.34
CA THR A 441 29.67 -34.33 6.93
C THR A 441 28.60 -35.33 6.52
N TYR A 442 27.66 -34.88 5.69
CA TYR A 442 26.65 -35.73 5.07
C TYR A 442 26.16 -35.10 3.77
N VAL A 443 25.36 -35.86 3.02
CA VAL A 443 24.67 -35.36 1.82
C VAL A 443 23.20 -35.24 2.18
N HIS A 444 22.64 -34.07 1.92
CA HIS A 444 21.22 -33.77 2.10
C HIS A 444 20.54 -33.71 0.73
N GLU A 445 19.40 -34.40 0.59
CA GLU A 445 18.60 -34.38 -0.64
C GLU A 445 17.22 -33.82 -0.25
N ALA A 446 16.87 -32.65 -0.78
CA ALA A 446 15.57 -32.01 -0.58
C ALA A 446 15.02 -31.57 -1.92
N PHE A 447 13.84 -32.10 -2.27
CA PHE A 447 13.17 -31.87 -3.55
C PHE A 447 14.08 -32.14 -4.76
N ASP A 448 14.43 -31.11 -5.52
CA ASP A 448 15.29 -31.13 -6.70
C ASP A 448 16.74 -30.70 -6.41
N ALA A 449 17.05 -30.30 -5.18
CA ALA A 449 18.38 -29.91 -4.75
C ALA A 449 19.11 -31.02 -3.97
N THR A 450 20.42 -31.11 -4.18
CA THR A 450 21.33 -31.97 -3.41
C THR A 450 22.41 -31.09 -2.79
N TYR A 451 22.60 -31.16 -1.48
CA TYR A 451 23.59 -30.36 -0.76
C TYR A 451 24.67 -31.25 -0.13
N ASN A 452 25.92 -30.84 -0.28
CA ASN A 452 27.03 -31.34 0.53
C ASN A 452 27.09 -30.51 1.80
N VAL A 453 26.77 -31.13 2.95
CA VAL A 453 26.69 -30.46 4.24
C VAL A 453 27.92 -30.80 5.08
N VAL A 454 28.52 -29.77 5.68
CA VAL A 454 29.61 -29.85 6.66
C VAL A 454 29.22 -29.00 7.86
N TYR A 455 29.35 -29.54 9.07
CA TYR A 455 29.13 -28.73 10.27
C TYR A 455 30.10 -29.07 11.40
N ASP A 456 30.48 -28.06 12.16
CA ASP A 456 31.35 -28.16 13.33
C ASP A 456 30.53 -27.96 14.60
N VAL A 457 30.77 -28.83 15.60
CA VAL A 457 30.10 -28.73 16.91
C VAL A 457 31.11 -28.25 17.95
N TYR A 458 30.69 -27.24 18.71
CA TYR A 458 31.41 -26.70 19.84
C TYR A 458 30.58 -26.89 21.11
N ASN A 459 31.19 -27.35 22.19
CA ASN A 459 30.54 -27.63 23.47
C ASN A 459 31.12 -26.75 24.59
N GLU A 460 30.45 -26.76 25.74
CA GLU A 460 30.89 -26.06 26.96
C GLU A 460 31.08 -24.53 26.76
N CYS A 461 30.22 -23.91 25.93
CA CYS A 461 30.34 -22.50 25.58
C CYS A 461 30.11 -21.56 26.77
N ASP A 462 31.02 -20.60 26.98
CA ASP A 462 31.04 -19.66 28.11
C ASP A 462 30.94 -20.34 29.50
N GLY A 463 31.45 -21.58 29.58
CA GLY A 463 31.40 -22.39 30.80
C GLY A 463 30.00 -22.87 31.20
N THR A 464 29.04 -22.83 30.28
CA THR A 464 27.72 -23.45 30.39
C THR A 464 27.73 -24.85 29.75
N ASP A 465 26.66 -25.64 29.93
CA ASP A 465 26.53 -26.96 29.26
C ASP A 465 25.91 -26.83 27.84
N THR A 466 25.98 -25.64 27.25
CA THR A 466 25.42 -25.30 25.92
C THR A 466 26.37 -25.70 24.79
N SER A 467 25.79 -26.06 23.65
CA SER A 467 26.50 -26.36 22.40
C SER A 467 26.20 -25.32 21.32
N TYR A 468 27.16 -25.07 20.45
CA TYR A 468 27.04 -24.18 19.30
C TYR A 468 27.45 -24.92 18.04
N VAL A 469 26.63 -24.84 16.99
CA VAL A 469 26.85 -25.53 15.73
C VAL A 469 27.05 -24.52 14.61
N LEU A 470 28.14 -24.65 13.87
CA LEU A 470 28.41 -23.90 12.64
C LEU A 470 28.23 -24.86 11.46
N LEU A 471 27.22 -24.62 10.62
CA LEU A 471 26.87 -25.45 9.48
C LEU A 471 27.11 -24.70 8.17
N MET A 472 27.59 -25.43 7.16
CA MET A 472 27.70 -24.98 5.78
C MET A 472 27.13 -26.06 4.87
N ALA A 473 26.25 -25.68 3.95
CA ALA A 473 25.70 -26.53 2.91
C ALA A 473 25.94 -25.91 1.53
N GLN A 474 26.49 -26.67 0.58
CA GLN A 474 26.70 -26.22 -0.79
C GLN A 474 26.03 -27.18 -1.78
N SER A 475 25.31 -26.64 -2.77
CA SER A 475 24.56 -27.46 -3.75
C SER A 475 25.48 -28.24 -4.70
N ASP A 476 24.98 -29.36 -5.25
CA ASP A 476 25.57 -30.11 -6.36
C ASP A 476 24.51 -30.30 -7.47
N PRO A 477 24.61 -29.59 -8.61
CA PRO A 477 25.73 -28.74 -9.02
C PRO A 477 25.87 -27.46 -8.17
N ILE A 478 27.09 -26.93 -8.12
CA ILE A 478 27.40 -25.71 -7.34
C ILE A 478 26.65 -24.53 -7.94
N ASP A 479 25.86 -23.90 -7.09
CA ASP A 479 25.08 -22.69 -7.38
C ASP A 479 24.68 -21.98 -6.09
N GLN A 480 24.37 -22.74 -5.04
CA GLN A 480 23.84 -22.22 -3.78
C GLN A 480 24.78 -22.51 -2.61
N VAL A 481 24.81 -21.61 -1.63
CA VAL A 481 25.43 -21.84 -0.32
C VAL A 481 24.51 -21.39 0.81
N ILE A 482 24.50 -22.17 1.89
CA ILE A 482 23.81 -21.87 3.13
C ILE A 482 24.81 -21.99 4.27
N PHE A 483 24.86 -20.99 5.14
CA PHE A 483 25.53 -21.02 6.43
C PHE A 483 24.49 -20.96 7.53
N ALA A 484 24.60 -21.78 8.57
CA ALA A 484 23.70 -21.74 9.71
C ALA A 484 24.46 -21.83 11.03
N ASP A 485 24.16 -20.89 11.92
CA ASP A 485 24.69 -20.80 13.27
C ASP A 485 23.57 -21.20 14.23
N TYR A 486 23.73 -22.29 14.97
CA TYR A 486 22.68 -22.85 15.82
C TYR A 486 23.13 -22.96 17.27
N LEU A 487 22.39 -22.34 18.20
CA LEU A 487 22.64 -22.43 19.63
C LEU A 487 21.72 -23.48 20.28
N VAL A 488 22.32 -24.48 20.93
CA VAL A 488 21.65 -25.64 21.50
C VAL A 488 21.83 -25.61 23.03
N VAL A 489 20.75 -25.36 23.77
CA VAL A 489 20.78 -25.16 25.22
C VAL A 489 20.36 -26.43 25.97
N ASP A 490 19.44 -27.21 25.42
CA ASP A 490 19.03 -28.49 26.00
C ASP A 490 18.79 -29.61 24.97
N ASP A 491 18.33 -30.78 25.45
CA ASP A 491 18.09 -31.96 24.59
C ASP A 491 16.99 -31.72 23.54
N ALA A 492 16.02 -30.82 23.80
CA ALA A 492 14.97 -30.50 22.84
C ALA A 492 15.53 -29.66 21.68
N ASP A 493 16.49 -28.78 21.95
CA ASP A 493 17.20 -28.01 20.92
C ASP A 493 18.04 -28.90 19.99
N VAL A 494 18.55 -30.03 20.50
CA VAL A 494 19.22 -31.03 19.66
C VAL A 494 18.24 -31.64 18.66
N GLU A 495 17.02 -31.97 19.08
CA GLU A 495 15.97 -32.45 18.18
C GLU A 495 15.58 -31.37 17.16
N ALA A 496 15.52 -30.11 17.57
CA ALA A 496 15.25 -28.97 16.70
C ALA A 496 16.33 -28.78 15.63
N PHE A 497 17.61 -28.81 16.01
CA PHE A 497 18.73 -28.73 15.07
C PHE A 497 18.67 -29.86 14.03
N ASN A 498 18.44 -31.11 14.46
CA ASN A 498 18.35 -32.23 13.51
C ASN A 498 17.16 -32.06 12.56
N THR A 499 16.02 -31.56 13.07
CA THR A 499 14.83 -31.31 12.25
C THR A 499 15.09 -30.21 11.21
N PHE A 500 15.76 -29.13 11.59
CA PHE A 500 16.23 -28.10 10.68
C PHE A 500 17.18 -28.68 9.62
N ALA A 501 18.22 -29.41 10.06
CA ALA A 501 19.26 -30.00 9.22
C ALA A 501 18.73 -31.06 8.22
N ASP A 502 17.64 -31.74 8.55
CA ASP A 502 16.99 -32.75 7.71
C ASP A 502 15.84 -32.18 6.84
N SER A 503 15.44 -30.92 7.04
CA SER A 503 14.32 -30.31 6.30
C SER A 503 14.71 -29.15 5.39
N PHE A 504 15.84 -28.47 5.63
CA PHE A 504 16.15 -27.23 4.93
C PHE A 504 16.19 -27.39 3.39
N TYR A 505 15.79 -26.34 2.71
CA TYR A 505 15.82 -26.18 1.26
C TYR A 505 15.94 -24.68 0.93
N LEU A 506 16.75 -24.31 -0.05
CA LEU A 506 16.79 -22.94 -0.56
C LEU A 506 15.98 -22.89 -1.85
N ASP A 507 14.82 -22.22 -1.79
CA ASP A 507 14.00 -21.98 -2.97
C ASP A 507 14.68 -20.93 -3.86
N PRO A 508 15.12 -21.28 -5.07
CA PRO A 508 15.81 -20.34 -5.96
C PRO A 508 14.92 -19.16 -6.39
N ASP A 509 13.59 -19.32 -6.42
CA ASP A 509 12.67 -18.24 -6.76
C ASP A 509 12.56 -17.23 -5.61
N LEU A 510 12.57 -17.70 -4.35
CA LEU A 510 12.63 -16.82 -3.17
C LEU A 510 14.01 -16.18 -3.01
N ALA A 511 15.08 -16.93 -3.27
CA ALA A 511 16.46 -16.50 -3.08
C ALA A 511 16.99 -15.60 -4.22
N SER A 512 16.28 -15.51 -5.36
CA SER A 512 16.63 -14.68 -6.51
C SER A 512 15.88 -13.35 -6.60
N ALA A 513 15.10 -12.99 -5.56
CA ALA A 513 14.65 -11.61 -5.39
C ALA A 513 15.86 -10.66 -5.52
N PRO A 514 15.79 -9.59 -6.33
CA PRO A 514 16.98 -8.94 -6.86
C PRO A 514 17.73 -8.13 -5.79
N PRO A 515 19.03 -8.40 -5.54
CA PRO A 515 19.88 -7.51 -4.73
C PRO A 515 20.51 -6.41 -5.60
N ALA A 516 20.42 -5.15 -5.17
CA ALA A 516 21.29 -4.05 -5.65
C ALA A 516 22.72 -4.25 -5.07
N ASP A 517 23.84 -3.88 -5.70
CA ASP A 517 24.28 -2.54 -6.10
C ASP A 517 25.63 -2.63 -6.89
N THR A 518 25.96 -1.60 -7.67
CA THR A 518 27.23 -0.85 -7.54
C THR A 518 27.27 0.32 -8.53
N GLY A 519 27.01 1.53 -8.04
CA GLY A 519 27.84 2.70 -8.41
C GLY A 519 29.26 2.48 -7.85
N GLU A 520 30.38 2.89 -8.43
CA GLU A 520 30.67 4.09 -9.19
C GLU A 520 32.08 3.97 -9.83
N GLY A 521 32.31 4.51 -11.04
CA GLY A 521 33.68 4.69 -11.56
C GLY A 521 33.84 4.56 -13.08
N THR A 522 33.62 5.67 -13.80
CA THR A 522 33.87 5.88 -15.24
C THR A 522 34.79 4.90 -15.98
N THR A 523 34.20 3.99 -16.76
CA THR A 523 34.65 3.55 -18.11
C THR A 523 33.39 3.05 -18.88
N PRO A 524 33.32 3.14 -20.22
CA PRO A 524 32.07 3.41 -20.93
C PRO A 524 31.29 2.16 -21.37
N GLY A 525 29.99 2.13 -21.01
CA GLY A 525 28.88 1.58 -21.81
C GLY A 525 28.29 0.26 -21.33
N GLU A 526 27.09 0.33 -20.72
CA GLU A 526 26.05 -0.73 -20.64
C GLU A 526 24.74 -0.07 -20.13
N THR A 527 24.03 0.78 -20.88
CA THR A 527 22.93 0.50 -21.84
C THR A 527 22.05 -0.71 -21.50
N GLY A 528 21.11 -0.55 -20.57
CA GLY A 528 19.81 -1.23 -20.67
C GLY A 528 18.81 -0.31 -21.42
N PRO A 529 17.79 -0.85 -22.11
CA PRO A 529 16.82 -0.02 -22.83
C PRO A 529 15.97 0.80 -21.86
N VAL A 530 15.90 2.12 -22.07
CA VAL A 530 14.88 2.98 -21.46
C VAL A 530 13.52 2.57 -22.03
N TYR A 531 12.48 2.46 -21.21
CA TYR A 531 11.15 2.02 -21.67
C TYR A 531 10.16 3.19 -21.83
N THR A 532 9.18 3.03 -22.72
CA THR A 532 8.10 3.99 -22.95
C THR A 532 6.76 3.27 -23.16
N THR A 533 5.67 3.87 -22.69
CA THR A 533 4.32 3.32 -22.89
C THR A 533 3.83 3.64 -24.29
N VAL A 534 3.40 2.60 -25.01
CA VAL A 534 2.75 2.70 -26.32
C VAL A 534 1.33 2.18 -26.22
N THR A 535 0.39 2.95 -26.75
CA THR A 535 -1.04 2.61 -26.79
C THR A 535 -1.49 2.58 -28.24
N ASP A 536 -2.33 1.62 -28.60
CA ASP A 536 -2.88 1.50 -29.95
C ASP A 536 -3.93 2.59 -30.25
N ASP A 537 -4.29 2.77 -31.53
CA ASP A 537 -5.21 3.81 -31.98
C ASP A 537 -6.64 3.65 -31.43
N SER A 538 -7.04 2.43 -31.06
CA SER A 538 -8.34 2.14 -30.46
C SER A 538 -8.35 2.30 -28.93
N ALA A 539 -7.17 2.51 -28.32
CA ALA A 539 -6.93 2.50 -26.88
C ALA A 539 -7.37 1.19 -26.19
N THR A 540 -7.42 0.09 -26.94
CA THR A 540 -7.68 -1.26 -26.44
C THR A 540 -6.42 -1.94 -25.95
N ILE A 541 -5.25 -1.69 -26.54
CA ILE A 541 -3.96 -2.29 -26.18
C ILE A 541 -3.02 -1.20 -25.69
N SER A 542 -2.43 -1.38 -24.51
CA SER A 542 -1.34 -0.56 -23.99
C SER A 542 -0.22 -1.45 -23.47
N VAL A 543 1.04 -1.11 -23.75
CA VAL A 543 2.21 -1.90 -23.30
C VAL A 543 3.45 -1.00 -23.20
N ARG A 544 4.42 -1.35 -22.33
CA ARG A 544 5.72 -0.67 -22.25
C ARG A 544 6.76 -1.40 -23.09
N VAL A 545 7.48 -0.65 -23.92
CA VAL A 545 8.50 -1.16 -24.86
C VAL A 545 9.78 -0.32 -24.80
N PRO A 546 10.95 -0.85 -25.20
CA PRO A 546 12.16 -0.06 -25.33
C PRO A 546 11.96 1.20 -26.19
N GLU A 547 12.50 2.35 -25.77
CA GLU A 547 12.49 3.62 -26.51
C GLU A 547 13.21 3.48 -27.86
N SER A 548 14.14 2.52 -27.96
CA SER A 548 14.80 2.16 -29.21
C SER A 548 13.84 1.53 -30.24
N TRP A 549 12.69 1.01 -29.81
CA TRP A 549 11.66 0.46 -30.69
C TRP A 549 10.74 1.57 -31.20
N SER A 550 11.29 2.35 -32.13
CA SER A 550 10.66 3.59 -32.60
C SER A 550 9.57 3.41 -33.66
N ASP A 551 9.43 2.22 -34.26
CA ASP A 551 8.43 1.93 -35.29
C ASP A 551 7.21 1.27 -34.66
N VAL A 552 6.08 1.98 -34.70
CA VAL A 552 4.82 1.58 -34.08
C VAL A 552 3.76 1.47 -35.17
N VAL A 553 3.17 0.30 -35.30
CA VAL A 553 2.09 0.01 -36.24
C VAL A 553 0.86 -0.41 -35.46
N SER A 554 -0.19 0.41 -35.51
CA SER A 554 -1.51 0.09 -34.98
C SER A 554 -2.50 -0.03 -36.14
N GLU A 555 -3.14 -1.19 -36.27
CA GLU A 555 -4.09 -1.48 -37.34
C GLU A 555 -5.07 -2.59 -36.96
N ASP A 556 -6.11 -2.77 -37.77
CA ASP A 556 -7.01 -3.90 -37.62
C ASP A 556 -6.23 -5.21 -37.85
N TRP A 557 -6.39 -6.18 -36.95
CA TRP A 557 -5.83 -7.51 -37.14
C TRP A 557 -6.61 -8.22 -38.26
N ASP A 558 -6.01 -8.40 -39.44
CA ASP A 558 -6.66 -9.00 -40.63
C ASP A 558 -5.85 -10.19 -41.16
N LEU A 559 -6.48 -11.36 -41.26
CA LEU A 559 -5.87 -12.61 -41.79
C LEU A 559 -6.14 -12.82 -43.29
N GLY A 560 -6.66 -11.82 -44.00
CA GLY A 560 -6.91 -11.81 -45.45
C GLY A 560 -8.37 -12.06 -45.86
N ASP A 561 -9.25 -12.35 -44.90
CA ASP A 561 -10.70 -12.52 -45.10
C ASP A 561 -11.53 -11.39 -44.42
N GLY A 562 -10.86 -10.36 -43.90
CA GLY A 562 -11.44 -9.22 -43.19
C GLY A 562 -10.88 -9.08 -41.76
N PRO A 563 -11.09 -7.92 -41.12
CA PRO A 563 -10.58 -7.65 -39.78
C PRO A 563 -11.27 -8.57 -38.76
N ILE A 564 -10.45 -9.21 -37.93
CA ILE A 564 -10.85 -10.14 -36.86
C ILE A 564 -10.61 -9.55 -35.47
N GLY A 565 -9.96 -8.40 -35.37
CA GLY A 565 -9.60 -7.80 -34.09
C GLY A 565 -8.79 -6.53 -34.25
N VAL A 566 -8.16 -6.09 -33.18
CA VAL A 566 -7.19 -4.99 -33.17
C VAL A 566 -5.78 -5.54 -32.97
N SER A 567 -4.80 -4.86 -33.53
CA SER A 567 -3.40 -5.24 -33.36
C SER A 567 -2.47 -4.04 -33.15
N LEU A 568 -1.39 -4.30 -32.43
CA LEU A 568 -0.31 -3.37 -32.16
C LEU A 568 1.01 -4.11 -32.39
N SER A 569 1.88 -3.56 -33.24
CA SER A 569 3.26 -4.02 -33.42
C SER A 569 4.22 -2.90 -33.08
N VAL A 570 5.27 -3.22 -32.32
CA VAL A 570 6.29 -2.24 -31.92
C VAL A 570 7.66 -2.89 -32.06
N ALA A 571 8.58 -2.23 -32.77
CA ALA A 571 9.94 -2.71 -33.02
C ALA A 571 10.86 -1.54 -33.41
N PRO A 572 12.20 -1.73 -33.50
CA PRO A 572 13.06 -0.75 -34.15
C PRO A 572 12.69 -0.54 -35.64
N ASP A 573 12.24 -1.62 -36.30
CA ASP A 573 11.65 -1.63 -37.64
C ASP A 573 10.67 -2.83 -37.73
N VAL A 574 9.37 -2.55 -37.87
CA VAL A 574 8.32 -3.59 -37.81
C VAL A 574 8.35 -4.50 -39.03
N GLN A 575 8.78 -4.00 -40.20
CA GLN A 575 8.90 -4.84 -41.39
C GLN A 575 10.03 -5.87 -41.21
N ASP A 576 11.16 -5.44 -40.67
CA ASP A 576 12.29 -6.31 -40.40
C ASP A 576 12.01 -7.33 -39.29
N PHE A 577 11.29 -6.94 -38.24
CA PHE A 577 10.79 -7.87 -37.21
C PHE A 577 9.91 -8.98 -37.81
N ASN A 578 9.05 -8.65 -38.77
CA ASN A 578 8.18 -9.64 -39.42
C ASN A 578 8.90 -10.52 -40.46
N ASP A 579 9.99 -10.04 -41.07
CA ASP A 579 10.66 -10.72 -42.17
C ASP A 579 11.97 -11.46 -41.75
N ARG A 580 12.52 -11.17 -40.57
CA ARG A 580 13.87 -11.60 -40.15
C ARG A 580 13.93 -12.05 -38.68
N TRP A 581 14.90 -12.92 -38.37
CA TRP A 581 15.14 -13.47 -37.02
C TRP A 581 16.17 -12.71 -36.17
N ASP A 582 16.67 -11.56 -36.65
CA ASP A 582 17.72 -10.77 -36.00
C ASP A 582 17.26 -9.37 -35.57
N THR A 583 15.96 -9.09 -35.65
CA THR A 583 15.38 -7.80 -35.30
C THR A 583 14.35 -8.00 -34.20
N PRO A 584 14.54 -7.43 -33.00
CA PRO A 584 13.60 -7.62 -31.91
C PRO A 584 12.30 -6.84 -32.17
N GLY A 585 11.23 -7.26 -31.52
CA GLY A 585 9.93 -6.60 -31.63
C GLY A 585 8.82 -7.42 -30.97
N VAL A 586 7.67 -6.78 -30.78
CA VAL A 586 6.47 -7.41 -30.25
C VAL A 586 5.30 -7.19 -31.21
N PHE A 587 4.47 -8.22 -31.36
CA PHE A 587 3.13 -8.14 -31.90
C PHE A 587 2.12 -8.49 -30.81
N ILE A 588 1.03 -7.73 -30.72
CA ILE A 588 -0.11 -7.99 -29.84
C ILE A 588 -1.37 -7.92 -30.68
N GLY A 589 -2.23 -8.93 -30.58
CA GLY A 589 -3.53 -9.00 -31.23
C GLY A 589 -4.62 -9.35 -30.23
N VAL A 590 -5.75 -8.64 -30.28
CA VAL A 590 -6.92 -8.90 -29.42
C VAL A 590 -8.12 -9.20 -30.31
N SER A 591 -8.74 -10.36 -30.12
CA SER A 591 -9.84 -10.83 -30.97
C SER A 591 -10.89 -11.66 -30.23
N GLU A 592 -12.15 -11.21 -30.31
CA GLU A 592 -13.32 -12.00 -29.91
C GLU A 592 -13.65 -13.10 -30.94
N ASP A 593 -13.37 -12.86 -32.22
CA ASP A 593 -13.62 -13.83 -33.29
C ASP A 593 -12.71 -15.06 -33.18
N VAL A 594 -11.46 -14.86 -32.72
CA VAL A 594 -10.54 -15.96 -32.39
C VAL A 594 -11.01 -16.71 -31.15
N ALA A 595 -11.41 -16.00 -30.09
CA ALA A 595 -11.99 -16.59 -28.87
C ALA A 595 -13.24 -17.43 -29.13
N ALA A 596 -14.03 -17.07 -30.14
CA ALA A 596 -15.22 -17.85 -30.53
C ALA A 596 -14.88 -19.22 -31.13
N ALA A 597 -13.63 -19.44 -31.55
CA ALA A 597 -13.21 -20.63 -32.29
C ALA A 597 -12.10 -21.45 -31.60
N PHE A 598 -11.30 -20.83 -30.73
CA PHE A 598 -10.12 -21.44 -30.11
C PHE A 598 -10.01 -21.09 -28.62
N THR A 599 -9.43 -21.97 -27.82
CA THR A 599 -8.89 -21.65 -26.49
C THR A 599 -7.44 -21.17 -26.59
N PRO A 600 -6.85 -20.56 -25.54
CA PRO A 600 -5.43 -20.17 -25.54
C PRO A 600 -4.49 -21.32 -25.94
N ASP A 601 -4.66 -22.49 -25.33
CA ASP A 601 -3.91 -23.70 -25.70
C ASP A 601 -4.05 -24.10 -27.17
N GLU A 602 -5.27 -24.02 -27.71
CA GLU A 602 -5.52 -24.35 -29.12
C GLU A 602 -4.93 -23.30 -30.06
N VAL A 603 -4.82 -22.03 -29.63
CA VAL A 603 -4.10 -20.99 -30.37
C VAL A 603 -2.60 -21.29 -30.40
N LEU A 604 -2.00 -21.64 -29.27
CA LEU A 604 -0.58 -22.02 -29.21
C LEU A 604 -0.26 -23.22 -30.11
N ASP A 605 -1.13 -24.23 -30.15
CA ASP A 605 -1.00 -25.39 -31.04
C ASP A 605 -1.02 -25.05 -32.55
N VAL A 606 -1.52 -23.86 -32.93
CA VAL A 606 -1.49 -23.39 -34.34
C VAL A 606 -0.10 -22.88 -34.73
N PHE A 607 0.67 -22.38 -33.77
CA PHE A 607 1.99 -21.80 -33.99
C PHE A 607 3.06 -22.89 -33.94
N GLU A 608 3.66 -23.18 -35.10
CA GLU A 608 4.66 -24.24 -35.23
C GLU A 608 5.88 -23.69 -35.98
N PHE A 609 6.98 -23.52 -35.24
CA PHE A 609 8.22 -22.93 -35.76
C PHE A 609 9.38 -23.92 -35.84
N SER A 610 9.16 -25.23 -35.68
CA SER A 610 10.24 -26.24 -35.69
C SER A 610 11.08 -26.29 -36.98
N ASP A 611 10.62 -25.70 -38.08
CA ASP A 611 11.39 -25.61 -39.33
C ASP A 611 12.58 -24.64 -39.21
N ASP A 612 12.45 -23.61 -38.36
CA ASP A 612 13.45 -22.55 -38.17
C ASP A 612 13.95 -22.44 -36.72
N CYS A 613 13.21 -22.94 -35.73
CA CYS A 613 13.53 -22.86 -34.30
C CYS A 613 13.58 -24.24 -33.63
N THR A 614 14.13 -24.30 -32.43
CA THR A 614 14.07 -25.46 -31.53
C THR A 614 12.96 -25.23 -30.50
N TYR A 615 11.94 -26.09 -30.49
CA TYR A 615 10.91 -26.05 -29.45
C TYR A 615 11.51 -26.41 -28.08
N ASP A 616 11.20 -25.62 -27.05
CA ASP A 616 11.61 -25.87 -25.68
C ASP A 616 10.48 -26.51 -24.87
N SER A 617 9.54 -25.70 -24.39
CA SER A 617 8.35 -26.15 -23.66
C SER A 617 7.21 -25.13 -23.75
N ARG A 618 6.03 -25.57 -23.30
CA ARG A 618 4.89 -24.72 -22.93
C ARG A 618 4.98 -24.42 -21.43
N TYR A 619 4.59 -23.20 -21.08
CA TYR A 619 4.52 -22.69 -19.72
C TYR A 619 3.16 -22.05 -19.48
N ASP A 620 2.71 -22.09 -18.22
CA ASP A 620 1.48 -21.41 -17.80
C ASP A 620 1.76 -19.90 -17.66
N TYR A 621 0.74 -19.08 -17.91
CA TYR A 621 0.81 -17.62 -17.78
C TYR A 621 -0.39 -17.13 -17.00
N GLU A 622 -0.16 -16.48 -15.86
CA GLU A 622 -1.19 -15.91 -15.00
C GLU A 622 -0.76 -14.53 -14.50
N THR A 623 -1.70 -13.60 -14.48
CA THR A 623 -1.62 -12.28 -13.84
C THR A 623 -2.94 -12.03 -13.12
N ASP A 624 -3.05 -10.94 -12.37
CA ASP A 624 -4.32 -10.55 -11.72
C ASP A 624 -5.48 -10.35 -12.72
N THR A 625 -5.19 -10.16 -14.01
CA THR A 625 -6.20 -9.83 -15.03
C THR A 625 -6.25 -10.79 -16.21
N LEU A 626 -5.20 -11.56 -16.49
CA LEU A 626 -5.10 -12.49 -17.62
C LEU A 626 -4.66 -13.90 -17.18
N GLU A 627 -5.23 -14.93 -17.80
CA GLU A 627 -4.84 -16.35 -17.64
C GLU A 627 -4.64 -17.01 -19.01
N GLY A 628 -3.65 -17.90 -19.13
CA GLY A 628 -3.30 -18.55 -20.39
C GLY A 628 -1.98 -19.33 -20.33
N GLY A 629 -1.24 -19.32 -21.43
CA GLY A 629 0.06 -19.96 -21.51
C GLY A 629 0.92 -19.39 -22.62
N TYR A 630 2.19 -19.80 -22.65
CA TYR A 630 3.11 -19.45 -23.74
C TYR A 630 4.02 -20.60 -24.13
N ASP A 631 4.34 -20.68 -25.42
CA ASP A 631 5.30 -21.62 -26.00
C ASP A 631 6.62 -20.90 -26.25
N MET A 632 7.73 -21.49 -25.79
CA MET A 632 9.07 -20.97 -25.99
C MET A 632 9.82 -21.73 -27.09
N TRP A 633 10.43 -20.96 -27.99
CA TRP A 633 11.22 -21.44 -29.11
C TRP A 633 12.62 -20.83 -29.05
N LEU A 634 13.65 -21.67 -29.13
CA LEU A 634 15.06 -21.29 -28.98
C LEU A 634 15.81 -21.41 -30.31
N ASP A 635 16.92 -20.68 -30.44
CA ASP A 635 17.84 -20.76 -31.58
C ASP A 635 17.15 -20.57 -32.94
N CYS A 636 16.24 -19.60 -33.01
CA CYS A 636 15.46 -19.31 -34.20
C CYS A 636 16.30 -18.79 -35.38
N GLY A 637 16.08 -19.41 -36.54
CA GLY A 637 16.78 -19.11 -37.79
C GLY A 637 18.26 -19.47 -37.75
N SER A 638 19.13 -18.48 -37.91
CA SER A 638 20.60 -18.65 -37.84
C SER A 638 21.21 -17.77 -36.74
N VAL A 639 20.39 -17.35 -35.78
CA VAL A 639 20.78 -16.50 -34.66
C VAL A 639 20.84 -17.37 -33.40
N GLU A 640 22.07 -17.78 -33.06
CA GLU A 640 22.37 -18.60 -31.88
C GLU A 640 22.03 -17.84 -30.60
N GLY A 641 21.26 -18.46 -29.70
CA GLY A 641 20.81 -17.87 -28.45
C GLY A 641 19.55 -17.01 -28.53
N SER A 642 18.91 -16.90 -29.71
CA SER A 642 17.66 -16.16 -29.88
C SER A 642 16.47 -16.91 -29.23
N ASN A 643 15.58 -16.16 -28.59
CA ASN A 643 14.34 -16.67 -28.03
C ASN A 643 13.16 -16.07 -28.79
N PHE A 644 12.21 -16.92 -29.19
CA PHE A 644 10.94 -16.50 -29.75
C PHE A 644 9.81 -17.05 -28.89
N VAL A 645 8.94 -16.16 -28.43
CA VAL A 645 7.86 -16.52 -27.51
C VAL A 645 6.53 -16.24 -28.16
N VAL A 646 5.60 -17.18 -28.02
CA VAL A 646 4.20 -17.02 -28.42
C VAL A 646 3.34 -17.24 -27.19
N LEU A 647 2.59 -16.23 -26.79
CA LEU A 647 1.70 -16.21 -25.64
C LEU A 647 0.26 -16.07 -26.11
N ALA A 648 -0.62 -16.88 -25.54
CA ALA A 648 -2.06 -16.74 -25.72
C ALA A 648 -2.75 -16.70 -24.35
N ALA A 649 -3.66 -15.75 -24.15
CA ALA A 649 -4.36 -15.57 -22.88
C ALA A 649 -5.80 -15.08 -23.06
N ASN A 650 -6.60 -15.24 -22.01
CA ASN A 650 -7.92 -14.65 -21.83
C ASN A 650 -7.93 -13.81 -20.55
N PRO A 651 -8.91 -12.91 -20.36
CA PRO A 651 -9.14 -12.31 -19.05
C PRO A 651 -9.53 -13.39 -18.03
N VAL A 652 -9.06 -13.25 -16.79
CA VAL A 652 -9.33 -14.22 -15.71
C VAL A 652 -10.84 -14.44 -15.56
N GLY A 653 -11.26 -15.70 -15.68
CA GLY A 653 -12.67 -16.08 -15.54
C GLY A 653 -13.54 -15.80 -16.77
N GLU A 654 -12.97 -15.28 -17.85
CA GLU A 654 -13.63 -15.03 -19.12
C GLU A 654 -13.05 -15.91 -20.23
N SER A 655 -13.85 -16.14 -21.29
CA SER A 655 -13.42 -16.93 -22.46
C SER A 655 -13.17 -16.08 -23.70
N SER A 656 -13.33 -14.76 -23.59
CA SER A 656 -13.20 -13.80 -24.68
C SER A 656 -12.88 -12.42 -24.11
N PRO A 657 -12.08 -11.59 -24.80
CA PRO A 657 -11.37 -11.88 -26.07
C PRO A 657 -10.16 -12.80 -25.86
N ILE A 658 -9.57 -13.31 -26.95
CA ILE A 658 -8.23 -13.89 -26.93
C ILE A 658 -7.22 -12.79 -27.17
N ILE A 659 -6.20 -12.76 -26.31
CA ILE A 659 -5.01 -11.96 -26.43
C ILE A 659 -3.92 -12.88 -26.99
N LEU A 660 -3.37 -12.54 -28.15
CA LEU A 660 -2.20 -13.18 -28.74
C LEU A 660 -1.04 -12.20 -28.69
N LEU A 661 0.08 -12.61 -28.10
CA LEU A 661 1.32 -11.88 -28.11
C LEU A 661 2.42 -12.77 -28.70
N TYR A 662 3.22 -12.26 -29.61
CA TYR A 662 4.50 -12.93 -29.92
C TYR A 662 5.63 -11.93 -30.01
N THR A 663 6.81 -12.35 -29.55
CA THR A 663 8.00 -11.51 -29.48
C THR A 663 9.24 -12.30 -29.86
N LEU A 664 10.17 -11.61 -30.52
CA LEU A 664 11.48 -12.15 -30.88
C LEU A 664 12.55 -11.40 -30.10
N LEU A 665 13.43 -12.14 -29.43
CA LEU A 665 14.49 -11.65 -28.57
C LEU A 665 15.83 -12.24 -29.08
N PRO A 666 16.48 -11.58 -30.04
CA PRO A 666 17.67 -12.13 -30.71
C PRO A 666 18.91 -12.24 -29.80
N THR A 667 18.97 -11.47 -28.72
CA THR A 667 20.11 -11.42 -27.81
C THR A 667 19.71 -11.76 -26.37
N GLU A 668 20.70 -12.07 -25.54
CA GLU A 668 20.51 -12.29 -24.10
C GLU A 668 20.04 -11.02 -23.37
N GLU A 669 20.47 -9.83 -23.83
CA GLU A 669 20.02 -8.53 -23.31
C GLU A 669 18.52 -8.32 -23.57
N ASP A 670 18.03 -8.76 -24.74
CA ASP A 670 16.61 -8.64 -25.13
C ASP A 670 15.69 -9.52 -24.26
N ARG A 671 16.21 -10.54 -23.56
CA ARG A 671 15.38 -11.46 -22.77
C ARG A 671 14.64 -10.76 -21.62
N SER A 672 15.25 -9.71 -21.07
CA SER A 672 14.63 -8.85 -20.05
C SER A 672 13.37 -8.14 -20.54
N VAL A 673 13.25 -7.92 -21.85
CA VAL A 673 12.11 -7.22 -22.47
C VAL A 673 10.82 -8.05 -22.38
N PHE A 674 10.90 -9.39 -22.39
CA PHE A 674 9.70 -10.22 -22.30
C PHE A 674 8.95 -10.02 -20.98
N GLY A 675 9.67 -9.93 -19.86
CA GLY A 675 9.09 -9.66 -18.54
C GLY A 675 8.33 -8.35 -18.52
N GLU A 676 8.94 -7.27 -19.01
CA GLU A 676 8.29 -5.95 -19.11
C GLU A 676 7.05 -5.98 -20.02
N LEU A 677 7.12 -6.69 -21.16
CA LEU A 677 6.00 -6.78 -22.10
C LEU A 677 4.77 -7.45 -21.48
N VAL A 678 4.96 -8.52 -20.71
CA VAL A 678 3.85 -9.31 -20.16
C VAL A 678 3.30 -8.75 -18.84
N SER A 679 4.09 -8.02 -18.05
CA SER A 679 3.64 -7.38 -16.81
C SER A 679 2.90 -6.05 -17.06
N THR A 680 3.24 -5.36 -18.15
CA THR A 680 2.68 -4.02 -18.46
C THR A 680 1.57 -4.06 -19.51
N LEU A 681 1.20 -5.25 -19.99
CA LEU A 681 0.16 -5.44 -21.00
C LEU A 681 -1.22 -5.10 -20.44
N GLY A 682 -1.78 -3.97 -20.84
CA GLY A 682 -3.13 -3.54 -20.52
C GLY A 682 -4.10 -3.75 -21.69
N ILE A 683 -5.22 -4.45 -21.45
CA ILE A 683 -6.31 -4.60 -22.41
C ILE A 683 -7.57 -3.87 -21.94
N ALA A 684 -7.85 -2.70 -22.53
CA ALA A 684 -9.05 -1.93 -22.20
C ALA A 684 -10.31 -2.58 -22.80
N GLY A 685 -11.37 -2.69 -22.00
CA GLY A 685 -12.66 -3.28 -22.40
C GLY A 685 -12.78 -4.80 -22.24
N ALA A 686 -11.69 -5.50 -21.90
CA ALA A 686 -11.72 -6.92 -21.53
C ALA A 686 -11.90 -7.15 -20.01
N VAL A 687 -11.73 -6.10 -19.20
CA VAL A 687 -11.83 -6.13 -17.73
C VAL A 687 -13.09 -5.40 -17.22
N GLU A 688 -13.84 -4.72 -18.08
CA GLU A 688 -15.12 -4.10 -17.73
C GLU A 688 -16.28 -4.78 -18.45
N SER A 689 -17.01 -5.63 -17.73
CA SER A 689 -18.19 -6.29 -18.27
C SER A 689 -19.22 -5.23 -18.72
N SER A 690 -19.72 -5.38 -19.95
CA SER A 690 -20.88 -4.63 -20.46
C SER A 690 -22.16 -4.83 -19.62
N GLN A 691 -22.15 -5.79 -18.69
CA GLN A 691 -23.21 -6.02 -17.71
C GLN A 691 -23.06 -5.12 -16.47
N ALA A 692 -21.83 -4.77 -16.06
CA ALA A 692 -21.58 -3.84 -14.95
C ALA A 692 -22.02 -2.41 -15.30
N SER A 693 -21.76 -1.96 -16.54
CA SER A 693 -22.20 -0.62 -16.99
C SER A 693 -23.73 -0.48 -17.14
N GLU A 694 -24.45 -1.56 -17.51
CA GLU A 694 -25.92 -1.58 -17.50
C GLU A 694 -26.48 -1.66 -16.06
N GLN A 695 -25.79 -2.34 -15.15
CA GLN A 695 -26.21 -2.50 -13.76
C GLN A 695 -25.86 -1.29 -12.89
N GLU A 696 -24.75 -0.58 -13.14
CA GLU A 696 -24.43 0.74 -12.59
C GLU A 696 -25.37 1.81 -13.13
N GLN A 697 -25.78 1.77 -14.40
CA GLN A 697 -26.85 2.66 -14.88
C GLN A 697 -28.19 2.39 -14.19
N LEU A 698 -28.48 1.14 -13.80
CA LEU A 698 -29.69 0.78 -13.07
C LEU A 698 -29.61 1.07 -11.55
N LEU A 699 -28.42 0.98 -10.95
CA LEU A 699 -28.15 1.21 -9.53
C LEU A 699 -27.81 2.67 -9.20
N SER A 700 -27.37 3.47 -10.18
CA SER A 700 -27.25 4.94 -10.08
C SER A 700 -28.55 5.68 -10.37
N ASN A 701 -29.58 4.98 -10.87
CA ASN A 701 -30.88 5.58 -11.09
C ASN A 701 -31.54 5.91 -9.74
N PRO A 702 -32.02 7.15 -9.54
CA PRO A 702 -32.76 7.55 -8.36
C PRO A 702 -33.88 6.57 -8.01
N THR A 703 -34.16 6.32 -6.74
CA THR A 703 -35.29 5.49 -6.32
C THR A 703 -36.43 6.31 -5.71
N ALA A 704 -37.65 5.79 -5.86
CA ALA A 704 -38.86 6.33 -5.26
C ALA A 704 -39.54 5.26 -4.39
N THR A 705 -39.55 5.48 -3.07
CA THR A 705 -40.21 4.58 -2.12
C THR A 705 -41.68 4.93 -1.96
N VAL A 706 -42.59 3.99 -2.16
CA VAL A 706 -44.04 4.21 -2.11
C VAL A 706 -44.53 4.46 -0.67
N ALA A 707 -45.17 5.60 -0.43
CA ALA A 707 -45.62 6.05 0.90
C ALA A 707 -47.08 5.65 1.26
N VAL A 708 -47.86 5.17 0.28
CA VAL A 708 -49.30 4.85 0.43
C VAL A 708 -49.58 3.36 0.26
N ASP A 709 -50.63 2.86 0.91
CA ASP A 709 -50.98 1.43 0.89
C ASP A 709 -51.15 0.86 -0.53
N ARG A 710 -51.54 1.70 -1.51
CA ARG A 710 -51.59 1.31 -2.93
C ARG A 710 -51.48 2.51 -3.86
N LEU A 711 -50.50 2.48 -4.77
CA LEU A 711 -50.29 3.47 -5.82
C LEU A 711 -50.49 2.85 -7.20
N ASN A 712 -51.13 3.57 -8.14
CA ASN A 712 -51.38 3.04 -9.48
C ASN A 712 -50.21 3.35 -10.41
N VAL A 713 -49.72 2.33 -11.11
CA VAL A 713 -48.77 2.48 -12.22
C VAL A 713 -49.56 2.70 -13.51
N ARG A 714 -49.20 3.73 -14.29
CA ARG A 714 -49.92 4.16 -15.50
C ARG A 714 -49.04 4.10 -16.74
N SER A 715 -49.69 4.00 -17.90
CA SER A 715 -49.03 4.02 -19.22
C SER A 715 -48.48 5.39 -19.66
N GLY A 716 -48.60 6.43 -18.83
CA GLY A 716 -48.10 7.78 -19.12
C GLY A 716 -48.36 8.77 -17.98
N PRO A 717 -47.74 9.97 -18.03
CA PRO A 717 -47.74 10.95 -16.93
C PRO A 717 -49.07 11.71 -16.84
N GLY A 718 -50.10 11.06 -16.30
CA GLY A 718 -51.41 11.66 -16.12
C GLY A 718 -52.50 10.68 -15.71
N THR A 719 -53.54 11.17 -15.03
CA THR A 719 -54.70 10.34 -14.67
C THR A 719 -55.57 9.92 -15.87
N ASN A 720 -55.37 10.57 -17.02
CA ASN A 720 -56.02 10.24 -18.29
C ASN A 720 -55.39 9.03 -19.02
N PHE A 721 -54.22 8.56 -18.57
CA PHE A 721 -53.57 7.36 -19.10
C PHE A 721 -54.10 6.09 -18.42
N ASN A 722 -54.12 4.97 -19.14
CA ASN A 722 -54.60 3.70 -18.61
C ASN A 722 -53.71 3.21 -17.46
N ARG A 723 -54.32 2.63 -16.42
CA ARG A 723 -53.61 1.91 -15.37
C ARG A 723 -53.06 0.60 -15.95
N VAL A 724 -51.76 0.39 -15.80
CA VAL A 724 -51.06 -0.82 -16.25
C VAL A 724 -50.67 -1.73 -15.08
N GLY A 725 -50.58 -1.18 -13.85
CA GLY A 725 -50.32 -1.96 -12.64
C GLY A 725 -50.64 -1.21 -11.35
N ALA A 726 -50.16 -1.74 -10.22
CA ALA A 726 -50.12 -1.02 -8.94
C ALA A 726 -48.99 -1.58 -8.07
N VAL A 727 -48.50 -0.71 -7.19
CA VAL A 727 -47.44 -0.95 -6.21
C VAL A 727 -47.96 -0.62 -4.82
N GLU A 728 -47.36 -1.19 -3.79
CA GLU A 728 -47.78 -1.12 -2.39
C GLU A 728 -46.79 -0.30 -1.54
N ARG A 729 -47.17 0.03 -0.30
CA ARG A 729 -46.31 0.81 0.59
C ARG A 729 -45.00 0.07 0.85
N GLY A 730 -43.89 0.79 0.71
CA GLY A 730 -42.55 0.27 0.93
C GLY A 730 -41.88 -0.28 -0.32
N ASP A 731 -42.60 -0.41 -1.44
CA ASP A 731 -41.99 -0.76 -2.72
C ASP A 731 -40.99 0.33 -3.14
N ALA A 732 -39.75 -0.08 -3.41
CA ALA A 732 -38.73 0.76 -4.01
C ALA A 732 -38.86 0.68 -5.55
N LEU A 733 -39.00 1.83 -6.19
CA LEU A 733 -39.17 1.96 -7.63
C LEU A 733 -37.92 2.61 -8.22
N ILE A 734 -37.30 1.98 -9.22
CA ILE A 734 -36.19 2.60 -9.96
C ILE A 734 -36.78 3.72 -10.82
N VAL A 735 -36.32 4.96 -10.66
CA VAL A 735 -36.79 6.14 -11.39
C VAL A 735 -35.86 6.39 -12.57
N THR A 736 -36.40 6.21 -13.77
CA THR A 736 -35.65 6.37 -15.03
C THR A 736 -35.91 7.73 -15.72
N GLY A 737 -36.80 8.56 -15.16
CA GLY A 737 -37.07 9.89 -15.70
C GLY A 737 -38.20 10.65 -14.99
N GLN A 738 -38.31 11.95 -15.25
CA GLN A 738 -39.36 12.80 -14.67
C GLN A 738 -40.02 13.72 -15.70
N VAL A 739 -41.24 14.18 -15.38
CA VAL A 739 -41.92 15.25 -16.12
C VAL A 739 -42.64 16.19 -15.15
N ASN A 740 -42.62 17.48 -15.46
CA ASN A 740 -43.25 18.56 -14.68
C ASN A 740 -42.65 18.72 -13.27
N ASN A 741 -41.32 18.82 -13.17
CA ASN A 741 -40.59 18.95 -11.89
C ASN A 741 -40.96 17.82 -10.90
N CYS A 742 -40.83 16.57 -11.34
CA CYS A 742 -41.21 15.37 -10.60
C CYS A 742 -42.69 15.33 -10.19
N GLY A 743 -43.56 16.01 -10.95
CA GLY A 743 -45.00 15.79 -10.86
C GLY A 743 -45.37 14.36 -11.24
N TRP A 744 -44.62 13.78 -12.19
CA TRP A 744 -44.70 12.39 -12.61
C TRP A 744 -43.31 11.80 -12.75
N LEU A 745 -43.16 10.54 -12.32
CA LEU A 745 -41.93 9.77 -12.40
C LEU A 745 -42.17 8.59 -13.34
N GLN A 746 -41.26 8.38 -14.28
CA GLN A 746 -41.14 7.14 -15.03
C GLN A 746 -40.38 6.16 -14.15
N ILE A 747 -40.92 4.96 -13.99
CA ILE A 747 -40.39 3.94 -13.09
C ILE A 747 -40.30 2.57 -13.75
N VAL A 748 -39.40 1.77 -13.20
CA VAL A 748 -39.34 0.31 -13.36
C VAL A 748 -39.52 -0.29 -11.97
N THR A 749 -40.49 -1.21 -11.83
CA THR A 749 -40.68 -1.95 -10.59
C THR A 749 -39.71 -3.14 -10.49
N PRO A 750 -39.54 -3.74 -9.30
CA PRO A 750 -38.73 -4.96 -9.15
C PRO A 750 -39.22 -6.16 -9.98
N ASP A 751 -40.50 -6.19 -10.39
CA ASP A 751 -41.07 -7.19 -11.30
C ASP A 751 -41.03 -6.77 -12.78
N GLU A 752 -40.09 -5.88 -13.15
CA GLU A 752 -39.83 -5.39 -14.51
C GLU A 752 -41.02 -4.65 -15.16
N LEU A 753 -41.99 -4.17 -14.37
CA LEU A 753 -43.10 -3.37 -14.89
C LEU A 753 -42.66 -1.92 -15.10
N GLU A 754 -42.58 -1.52 -16.36
CA GLU A 754 -42.39 -0.12 -16.73
C GLU A 754 -43.70 0.69 -16.68
N GLY A 755 -43.62 1.89 -16.14
CA GLY A 755 -44.75 2.82 -16.20
C GLY A 755 -44.53 4.12 -15.45
N TRP A 756 -45.63 4.78 -15.10
CA TRP A 756 -45.63 6.13 -14.54
C TRP A 756 -46.39 6.18 -13.21
N VAL A 757 -45.77 6.81 -12.22
CA VAL A 757 -46.37 7.11 -10.91
C VAL A 757 -46.33 8.61 -10.62
N SER A 758 -47.13 9.05 -9.65
CA SER A 758 -47.13 10.45 -9.21
C SER A 758 -45.93 10.69 -8.30
N GLY A 759 -45.04 11.63 -8.64
CA GLY A 759 -43.85 11.97 -7.84
C GLY A 759 -44.10 12.91 -6.66
N SER A 760 -45.35 13.26 -6.38
CA SER A 760 -45.71 14.02 -5.18
C SER A 760 -45.32 13.27 -3.90
N SER A 761 -44.72 14.00 -2.96
CA SER A 761 -44.30 13.51 -1.63
C SER A 761 -45.42 12.87 -0.78
N GLN A 762 -46.68 13.00 -1.17
CA GLN A 762 -47.80 12.29 -0.54
C GLN A 762 -47.92 10.82 -0.99
N TYR A 763 -47.26 10.44 -2.09
CA TYR A 763 -47.36 9.12 -2.71
C TYR A 763 -46.02 8.39 -2.76
N VAL A 764 -44.91 9.11 -2.90
CA VAL A 764 -43.56 8.54 -2.93
C VAL A 764 -42.56 9.43 -2.19
N THR A 765 -41.48 8.85 -1.67
CA THR A 765 -40.30 9.55 -1.16
C THR A 765 -39.14 9.29 -2.12
N LEU A 766 -38.53 10.36 -2.66
CA LEU A 766 -37.37 10.29 -3.55
C LEU A 766 -36.08 10.34 -2.73
N ASP A 767 -35.07 9.56 -3.13
CA ASP A 767 -33.71 9.60 -2.58
C ASP A 767 -32.79 10.59 -3.29
N ALA A 768 -33.15 11.05 -4.50
CA ALA A 768 -32.40 12.06 -5.25
C ALA A 768 -33.12 13.42 -5.30
N ARG A 769 -32.37 14.49 -5.58
CA ARG A 769 -32.99 15.79 -5.89
C ARG A 769 -33.67 15.67 -7.24
N CYS A 770 -34.89 16.19 -7.34
CA CYS A 770 -35.65 16.17 -8.60
C CYS A 770 -34.90 16.79 -9.79
N ALA A 771 -34.01 17.76 -9.53
CA ALA A 771 -33.18 18.40 -10.56
C ALA A 771 -32.14 17.46 -11.20
N ASP A 772 -31.78 16.38 -10.49
CA ASP A 772 -30.80 15.40 -10.94
C ASP A 772 -31.47 14.24 -11.73
N ILE A 773 -32.81 14.24 -11.81
CA ILE A 773 -33.58 13.22 -12.57
C ILE A 773 -33.85 13.74 -14.00
N PRO A 774 -33.49 12.99 -15.06
CA PRO A 774 -33.62 13.46 -16.45
C PRO A 774 -35.08 13.72 -16.85
N GLU A 775 -35.33 14.80 -17.60
CA GLU A 775 -36.63 15.05 -18.22
C GLU A 775 -36.83 14.18 -19.46
N VAL A 776 -37.92 13.41 -19.50
CA VAL A 776 -38.21 12.47 -20.59
C VAL A 776 -39.45 12.89 -21.41
N GLU A 777 -39.47 12.55 -22.69
CA GLU A 777 -40.59 12.91 -23.56
C GLU A 777 -41.87 12.13 -23.23
N THR A 778 -43.01 12.83 -23.15
CA THR A 778 -44.28 12.19 -22.78
C THR A 778 -44.89 11.40 -23.94
N PRO A 779 -45.36 10.15 -23.72
CA PRO A 779 -46.16 9.45 -24.71
C PRO A 779 -47.47 10.20 -25.00
N SER A 780 -47.91 10.20 -26.27
CA SER A 780 -49.12 10.90 -26.69
C SER A 780 -50.36 10.36 -25.94
N ALA A 781 -51.05 11.24 -25.22
CA ALA A 781 -52.23 10.84 -24.45
C ALA A 781 -53.33 10.25 -25.35
N PRO A 782 -54.00 9.17 -24.92
CA PRO A 782 -55.16 8.66 -25.65
C PRO A 782 -56.26 9.73 -25.67
N ALA A 783 -56.86 9.95 -26.85
CA ALA A 783 -57.91 10.96 -27.04
C ALA A 783 -59.10 10.70 -26.10
N GLY A 784 -59.19 11.49 -25.03
CA GLY A 784 -60.21 11.35 -23.99
C GLY A 784 -61.59 11.83 -24.43
N GLY A 785 -62.57 10.92 -24.42
CA GLY A 785 -63.99 11.26 -24.45
C GLY A 785 -64.40 11.96 -23.15
N GLY A 786 -64.82 13.23 -23.24
CA GLY A 786 -65.12 14.06 -22.09
C GLY A 786 -66.44 13.74 -21.38
N THR A 787 -66.56 14.17 -20.12
CA THR A 787 -67.49 15.22 -19.66
C THR A 787 -67.52 15.32 -18.12
N GLY A 788 -67.59 16.55 -17.58
CA GLY A 788 -68.42 16.82 -16.40
C GLY A 788 -67.79 17.31 -15.09
N SER A 789 -67.35 18.58 -15.08
CA SER A 789 -67.67 19.65 -14.10
C SER A 789 -67.47 19.52 -12.57
N SER A 790 -66.93 20.63 -12.05
CA SER A 790 -67.17 21.32 -10.75
C SER A 790 -66.35 20.84 -9.54
N GLN A 791 -65.90 21.65 -8.56
CA GLN A 791 -65.78 23.10 -8.34
C GLN A 791 -65.24 23.25 -6.89
N GLY A 792 -64.28 24.16 -6.64
CA GLY A 792 -63.93 24.70 -5.31
C GLY A 792 -62.97 23.85 -4.47
N GLY A 793 -62.02 24.38 -3.70
CA GLY A 793 -61.72 25.75 -3.29
C GLY A 793 -61.23 25.75 -1.83
N SER A 794 -60.15 26.51 -1.56
CA SER A 794 -59.65 26.93 -0.23
C SER A 794 -59.07 25.85 0.70
N SER A 795 -58.12 26.07 1.61
CA SER A 795 -57.11 27.12 1.92
C SER A 795 -56.50 26.72 3.28
N SER A 796 -55.32 27.24 3.63
CA SER A 796 -54.68 27.29 4.97
C SER A 796 -54.20 25.94 5.55
N GLY A 797 -53.04 25.80 6.17
CA GLY A 797 -52.12 26.74 6.80
C GLY A 797 -51.76 26.17 8.18
N GLY A 798 -50.48 26.12 8.55
CA GLY A 798 -50.07 25.77 9.92
C GLY A 798 -48.68 25.15 10.04
N GLN A 799 -47.71 25.98 10.45
CA GLN A 799 -46.45 25.57 11.08
C GLN A 799 -46.69 24.75 12.37
N ALA A 800 -45.79 23.82 12.68
CA ALA A 800 -45.30 23.60 14.05
C ALA A 800 -43.99 22.80 14.02
N SER A 801 -43.02 23.24 14.82
CA SER A 801 -41.68 22.69 15.01
C SER A 801 -41.65 21.65 16.15
N SER A 802 -40.69 20.71 16.11
CA SER A 802 -39.98 20.02 17.22
C SER A 802 -39.75 18.54 16.85
N GLY A 803 -38.61 17.90 17.07
CA GLY A 803 -37.30 18.29 17.62
C GLY A 803 -36.31 17.14 17.36
N ASN A 804 -35.01 17.45 17.50
CA ASN A 804 -33.88 16.54 17.31
C ASN A 804 -33.93 15.31 18.21
N ALA A 805 -33.54 14.17 17.64
CA ALA A 805 -32.94 13.04 18.34
C ALA A 805 -31.64 12.69 17.59
N SER A 806 -30.54 12.64 18.33
CA SER A 806 -29.20 12.21 17.92
C SER A 806 -29.21 10.75 17.47
N GLN A 807 -28.48 10.44 16.39
CA GLN A 807 -28.17 9.07 15.98
C GLN A 807 -26.68 8.83 16.27
N GLY A 808 -26.39 7.99 17.28
CA GLY A 808 -25.08 7.36 17.47
C GLY A 808 -24.99 6.04 16.71
N CYS A 809 -23.83 5.38 16.78
CA CYS A 809 -23.42 4.18 16.05
C CYS A 809 -24.41 3.01 16.14
N TYR A 810 -25.47 3.06 15.35
CA TYR A 810 -26.37 1.94 15.11
C TYR A 810 -26.86 1.98 13.66
N LEU A 811 -26.34 1.07 12.85
CA LEU A 811 -27.09 0.52 11.72
C LEU A 811 -28.08 -0.50 12.29
N PHE A 812 -29.37 -0.29 12.03
CA PHE A 812 -30.41 -1.31 12.20
C PHE A 812 -30.62 -2.08 10.92
#